data_AF-A0A1Q4V067-F1
#
_entry.id   AF-A0A1Q4V067-F1
#
_cell.length_a   1.000
_cell.length_b   1.000
_cell.length_c   1.000
_cell.angle_alpha   90.00
_cell.angle_beta   90.00
_cell.angle_gamma   90.00
#
_symmetry.space_group_name_H-M   'P 1'
#
loop_
_entity.id
_entity.type
_entity.pdbx_description
1 polymer ?
#
loop_
_entity_poly.entity_id
_entity_poly.type
_entity_poly.pdbx_seq_one_letter_code
_entity_poly.pdbx_strand_id
1 'polypeptide(L)'
;MIRVSRKGAAAVAMLALAAGAPELAYASPGAAPTPGTAGAAGAAGAAGAAGAAGAARAAGAAGDSVGAPLPPGWRVSGAGAGRELIWTPSEALPIGDARVEFHSGGRLLGVPVPDRRQETFRLRVGTARIGPGDELRVSAGGRSLDAAGRPVGVPSSRESARPRAVNPAPAPVNPVDPGVKGRYGTVSGEYSLASLKLPGIPREVEMKAVVVGPRNAPGKRPVALFLHGRHVTCYDTTSDTAMDWPCADGYRQIPSYRGYLHDQRLLASQGYVTVSVSANGINAQDSRLDDSGAQARSSLVRQHLARLAGWSANPASAPAAVRALPRADLDKVLLVGHSRGGEGVNRAALDSLYRPPADQEGHPGPVRWKIRGTVLIGPTAFGQNPAPDVPSMTILPGCDGDVYDLQGQMYADRTRGISRGRALHSSVYMVGANHNFFNTEWTPGQAVAPATDDFRRTDDAVCSPGTATRLSAERQQRAGSTYIAAAARLFVAGDDKVRPLLDGSHRRAPSAGPVRAPAQAVGGNRTAAVLPSAATKVAGGRICEHLTGDRAKVCLPRPGGTESPHFAHWMLGTEPGRHSVTAKWSRSGVPVRVTPERSFSLAGSRSLALRMFVPPNTTGTELDVGVTDTSGKRARLGRVTVDGLPGTDMTTSAWGRELRVPVKAAVAAGLDLKRIKSLELTPRTGSGKLWLVDAWGWRPGTPAVGAVAELPRVDLGQATVKEGDSGVRTLSIPARVRGRGEGEVQVFLPGSTGERPVTRTVTVKPGSGQRIELPVEVEGNTRWSHDIEHRAYVKAVRGAVIGSYEGTLTVRNDDPMPRVTLTTVADDVTEGRSLTWRVTLSEAVDTDFSHAGLVLRPVTSGRELDTDDADRQWVETQFGTVPDPALPLSGLYDPPYAPYLWADIQPGRSSADISVPVTKDTVTEPEEYLRAQLVVTPEDGGEPSYGPEFTGTVRDAP
;
A
#
# COMPACT_ATOMS: atom_id res chain seq x y z
N MET A 1 46.67 -24.18 63.63
CA MET A 1 47.12 -25.33 62.81
C MET A 1 46.88 -24.99 61.35
N ILE A 2 47.95 -25.09 60.54
CA ILE A 2 48.02 -25.20 59.06
C ILE A 2 47.34 -24.05 58.27
N ARG A 3 48.01 -22.94 57.89
CA ARG A 3 49.18 -22.70 56.98
C ARG A 3 48.92 -23.11 55.51
N VAL A 4 48.71 -22.14 54.58
CA VAL A 4 49.73 -21.32 53.82
C VAL A 4 50.16 -22.10 52.55
N SER A 5 50.33 -21.57 51.32
CA SER A 5 50.37 -20.24 50.68
C SER A 5 50.59 -20.45 49.16
N ARG A 6 50.67 -19.50 48.21
CA ARG A 6 51.41 -18.21 48.10
C ARG A 6 50.81 -17.46 46.88
N LYS A 7 50.43 -16.18 46.99
CA LYS A 7 51.24 -14.93 46.82
C LYS A 7 51.78 -14.75 45.38
N GLY A 8 51.70 -13.60 44.71
CA GLY A 8 51.21 -12.26 45.08
C GLY A 8 51.90 -11.16 44.24
N ALA A 9 51.29 -9.95 44.28
CA ALA A 9 51.84 -8.60 44.01
C ALA A 9 52.24 -8.24 42.56
N ALA A 10 52.12 -6.99 42.06
CA ALA A 10 52.09 -5.69 42.74
C ALA A 10 51.34 -4.61 41.92
N ALA A 11 50.89 -3.57 42.63
CA ALA A 11 50.40 -2.30 42.09
C ALA A 11 51.56 -1.30 41.91
N VAL A 12 51.47 -0.40 40.92
CA VAL A 12 52.08 0.95 40.96
C VAL A 12 51.17 1.91 40.18
N ALA A 13 50.72 2.96 40.86
CA ALA A 13 50.24 4.20 40.27
C ALA A 13 51.41 5.16 40.11
N MET A 14 51.52 5.86 38.99
CA MET A 14 52.38 7.03 38.79
C MET A 14 51.65 8.04 37.89
N LEU A 15 51.34 9.19 38.48
CA LEU A 15 51.03 10.45 37.80
C LEU A 15 52.30 11.01 37.14
N ALA A 16 52.18 11.58 35.94
CA ALA A 16 53.04 12.67 35.48
C ALA A 16 52.29 13.56 34.46
N LEU A 17 52.42 14.87 34.69
CA LEU A 17 51.70 15.98 34.10
C LEU A 17 52.28 16.47 32.76
N ALA A 18 51.38 17.11 32.01
CA ALA A 18 51.54 18.32 31.16
C ALA A 18 52.43 18.29 29.90
N ALA A 19 51.81 18.50 28.73
CA ALA A 19 51.86 19.76 27.95
C ALA A 19 51.54 19.50 26.47
N GLY A 20 50.61 20.28 25.88
CA GLY A 20 50.44 20.29 24.41
C GLY A 20 49.06 20.69 23.84
N ALA A 21 48.56 21.87 24.22
CA ALA A 21 47.75 22.82 23.44
C ALA A 21 46.40 22.43 22.75
N PRO A 22 45.48 23.41 22.55
CA PRO A 22 44.10 23.22 22.11
C PRO A 22 43.81 23.67 20.66
N GLU A 23 42.59 23.40 20.22
CA GLU A 23 41.79 24.01 19.14
C GLU A 23 42.25 23.96 17.66
N LEU A 24 41.24 23.74 16.80
CA LEU A 24 40.86 24.44 15.54
C LEU A 24 40.21 23.41 14.59
N ALA A 25 38.88 23.46 14.35
CA ALA A 25 38.12 24.38 13.49
C ALA A 25 38.20 24.08 11.98
N TYR A 26 37.00 23.87 11.40
CA TYR A 26 36.52 24.14 10.03
C TYR A 26 37.48 24.21 8.83
N ALA A 27 37.11 23.51 7.75
CA ALA A 27 37.28 24.01 6.39
C ALA A 27 36.22 23.42 5.43
N SER A 28 35.22 24.25 5.11
CA SER A 28 34.49 24.22 3.82
C SER A 28 35.32 24.99 2.78
N PRO A 29 35.24 24.68 1.47
CA PRO A 29 35.59 25.66 0.45
C PRO A 29 34.33 26.35 -0.05
N GLY A 30 34.19 27.62 0.29
CA GLY A 30 33.26 28.55 -0.36
C GLY A 30 34.06 29.65 -1.05
N ALA A 31 33.55 30.13 -2.18
CA ALA A 31 33.84 31.49 -2.64
C ALA A 31 32.65 31.99 -3.46
N ALA A 32 31.89 32.89 -2.86
CA ALA A 32 30.98 33.82 -3.55
C ALA A 32 31.80 35.02 -4.08
N PRO A 33 31.25 35.79 -5.04
CA PRO A 33 31.71 37.16 -5.25
C PRO A 33 30.60 38.20 -5.04
N THR A 34 30.97 39.33 -4.44
CA THR A 34 30.24 40.61 -4.37
C THR A 34 30.95 41.68 -5.23
N PRO A 35 30.31 42.83 -5.52
CA PRO A 35 30.42 43.51 -6.82
C PRO A 35 31.36 44.73 -6.83
N GLY A 36 31.71 45.22 -8.04
CA GLY A 36 31.99 46.64 -8.26
C GLY A 36 33.16 47.03 -9.18
N THR A 37 32.78 47.57 -10.34
CA THR A 37 33.41 48.69 -11.08
C THR A 37 34.65 48.53 -11.98
N ALA A 38 34.42 48.99 -13.23
CA ALA A 38 35.26 49.78 -14.14
C ALA A 38 36.33 49.10 -15.02
N GLY A 39 36.25 49.40 -16.33
CA GLY A 39 37.44 49.55 -17.19
C GLY A 39 37.45 48.83 -18.54
N ALA A 40 36.75 49.42 -19.53
CA ALA A 40 37.02 49.49 -20.98
C ALA A 40 38.01 48.52 -21.68
N ALA A 41 37.59 47.89 -22.79
CA ALA A 41 37.87 48.33 -24.18
C ALA A 41 37.87 47.17 -25.22
N GLY A 42 37.15 47.40 -26.34
CA GLY A 42 37.46 46.89 -27.71
C GLY A 42 36.96 45.49 -28.07
N ALA A 43 35.81 45.37 -28.77
CA ALA A 43 35.67 45.28 -30.26
C ALA A 43 35.75 43.82 -30.78
N ALA A 44 34.93 43.30 -31.70
CA ALA A 44 33.79 43.79 -32.48
C ALA A 44 33.08 42.57 -33.16
N GLY A 45 31.85 42.80 -33.65
CA GLY A 45 31.17 42.01 -34.70
C GLY A 45 30.04 41.11 -34.18
N ALA A 46 28.72 41.33 -34.30
CA ALA A 46 27.79 42.14 -35.11
C ALA A 46 26.75 41.21 -35.79
N ALA A 47 25.50 41.71 -35.83
CA ALA A 47 24.27 41.24 -36.49
C ALA A 47 23.46 40.12 -35.78
N GLY A 48 22.16 40.28 -35.50
CA GLY A 48 21.22 41.35 -35.81
C GLY A 48 19.90 41.12 -35.05
N ALA A 49 19.23 42.21 -34.68
CA ALA A 49 18.08 42.27 -33.81
C ALA A 49 16.80 42.67 -34.56
N ALA A 50 15.66 42.18 -34.06
CA ALA A 50 14.34 42.81 -34.06
C ALA A 50 13.64 42.25 -32.82
N GLY A 51 13.08 42.97 -31.86
CA GLY A 51 12.76 44.38 -31.70
C GLY A 51 11.60 44.40 -30.69
N ALA A 52 11.92 44.42 -29.39
CA ALA A 52 10.94 44.50 -28.30
C ALA A 52 10.93 45.94 -27.76
N ALA A 53 9.76 46.58 -27.79
CA ALA A 53 9.49 47.81 -27.05
C ALA A 53 8.69 47.44 -25.78
N GLY A 54 9.13 48.00 -24.65
CA GLY A 54 8.74 47.56 -23.31
C GLY A 54 7.41 48.08 -22.79
N ALA A 55 6.98 47.46 -21.70
CA ALA A 55 6.17 48.08 -20.66
C ALA A 55 6.52 47.38 -19.34
N ALA A 56 7.11 48.13 -18.41
CA ALA A 56 7.37 47.69 -17.05
C ALA A 56 6.04 47.34 -16.36
N ARG A 57 5.93 46.12 -15.82
CA ARG A 57 4.88 45.76 -14.85
C ARG A 57 5.53 45.64 -13.47
N ALA A 58 5.00 46.46 -12.57
CA ALA A 58 5.25 46.45 -11.15
C ALA A 58 5.03 45.04 -10.56
N ALA A 59 5.87 44.69 -9.59
CA ALA A 59 5.72 43.52 -8.75
C ALA A 59 4.39 43.61 -7.98
N GLY A 60 3.38 42.88 -8.46
CA GLY A 60 2.16 42.58 -7.72
C GLY A 60 2.36 41.29 -6.93
N ALA A 61 2.03 41.36 -5.65
CA ALA A 61 1.95 40.22 -4.74
C ALA A 61 1.12 39.09 -5.39
N ALA A 62 1.64 37.87 -5.31
CA ALA A 62 0.93 36.66 -5.68
C ALA A 62 -0.28 36.51 -4.75
N GLY A 63 -1.45 36.92 -5.24
CA GLY A 63 -2.73 36.55 -4.65
C GLY A 63 -2.97 35.07 -4.91
N ASP A 64 -3.26 34.34 -3.85
CA ASP A 64 -3.70 32.95 -3.89
C ASP A 64 -4.89 32.82 -4.85
N SER A 65 -4.72 31.97 -5.86
CA SER A 65 -5.71 31.74 -6.90
C SER A 65 -6.99 31.14 -6.33
N VAL A 66 -8.13 31.63 -6.82
CA VAL A 66 -9.32 30.83 -7.12
C VAL A 66 -8.85 29.45 -7.61
N GLY A 67 -9.00 28.43 -6.76
CA GLY A 67 -8.61 27.07 -7.09
C GLY A 67 -9.43 26.59 -8.29
N ALA A 68 -8.77 25.98 -9.28
CA ALA A 68 -9.45 25.38 -10.41
C ALA A 68 -10.64 24.51 -9.96
N PRO A 69 -11.77 24.48 -10.70
CA PRO A 69 -12.92 23.66 -10.35
C PRO A 69 -12.49 22.20 -10.15
N LEU A 70 -13.03 21.56 -9.09
CA LEU A 70 -12.73 20.17 -8.78
C LEU A 70 -13.15 19.27 -9.95
N PRO A 71 -12.42 18.17 -10.24
CA PRO A 71 -12.81 17.27 -11.32
C PRO A 71 -14.17 16.61 -11.07
N PRO A 72 -14.86 16.11 -12.11
CA PRO A 72 -16.14 15.42 -11.96
C PRO A 72 -16.08 14.30 -10.91
N GLY A 73 -17.12 14.22 -10.07
CA GLY A 73 -17.21 13.25 -8.97
C GLY A 73 -16.47 13.67 -7.70
N TRP A 74 -15.66 14.73 -7.71
CA TRP A 74 -15.03 15.28 -6.50
C TRP A 74 -15.85 16.43 -5.93
N ARG A 75 -15.97 16.45 -4.60
CA ARG A 75 -16.52 17.58 -3.85
C ARG A 75 -15.77 17.75 -2.54
N VAL A 76 -15.72 18.96 -2.04
CA VAL A 76 -15.30 19.22 -0.66
C VAL A 76 -16.57 19.50 0.14
N SER A 77 -16.67 18.93 1.33
CA SER A 77 -17.75 19.24 2.26
C SER A 77 -17.21 19.52 3.65
N GLY A 78 -17.98 20.27 4.43
CA GLY A 78 -17.53 20.71 5.74
C GLY A 78 -16.42 21.75 5.65
N ALA A 79 -16.02 22.20 6.81
CA ALA A 79 -15.09 23.30 7.00
C ALA A 79 -13.99 22.87 7.94
N GLY A 80 -12.80 23.43 7.74
CA GLY A 80 -11.78 23.33 8.77
C GLY A 80 -11.34 21.92 9.14
N ALA A 81 -11.31 21.58 10.43
CA ALA A 81 -10.96 20.25 10.93
C ALA A 81 -11.99 19.22 10.52
N GLY A 82 -13.24 19.62 10.28
CA GLY A 82 -14.32 18.80 9.73
C GLY A 82 -14.34 18.74 8.20
N ARG A 83 -13.39 19.39 7.51
CA ARG A 83 -13.31 19.38 6.05
C ARG A 83 -13.01 17.99 5.54
N GLU A 84 -13.88 17.49 4.68
CA GLU A 84 -13.76 16.23 3.99
C GLU A 84 -13.60 16.46 2.49
N LEU A 85 -12.63 15.78 1.90
CA LEU A 85 -12.56 15.58 0.48
C LEU A 85 -13.35 14.32 0.16
N ILE A 86 -14.33 14.45 -0.73
CA ILE A 86 -15.26 13.40 -1.06
C ILE A 86 -15.17 13.10 -2.56
N TRP A 87 -15.12 11.81 -2.88
CA TRP A 87 -15.21 11.32 -4.24
C TRP A 87 -16.36 10.32 -4.39
N THR A 88 -17.19 10.56 -5.39
CA THR A 88 -18.27 9.68 -5.83
C THR A 88 -17.89 9.16 -7.22
N PRO A 89 -17.56 7.87 -7.37
CA PRO A 89 -17.29 7.29 -8.68
C PRO A 89 -18.53 7.35 -9.57
N SER A 90 -18.32 7.41 -10.89
CA SER A 90 -19.42 7.36 -11.87
C SER A 90 -20.16 6.01 -11.89
N GLU A 91 -19.53 4.95 -11.37
CA GLU A 91 -20.11 3.62 -11.18
C GLU A 91 -19.65 3.08 -9.83
N ALA A 92 -20.54 2.37 -9.10
CA ALA A 92 -20.19 1.80 -7.80
C ALA A 92 -18.96 0.87 -7.89
N LEU A 93 -17.98 1.12 -7.02
CA LEU A 93 -16.78 0.29 -6.96
C LEU A 93 -17.10 -1.06 -6.29
N PRO A 94 -16.51 -2.17 -6.77
CA PRO A 94 -16.70 -3.44 -6.10
C PRO A 94 -16.02 -3.38 -4.75
N ILE A 95 -16.56 -4.12 -3.80
CA ILE A 95 -15.82 -4.39 -2.57
C ILE A 95 -14.63 -5.29 -2.89
N GLY A 96 -13.46 -4.66 -3.00
CA GLY A 96 -12.16 -5.30 -3.16
C GLY A 96 -11.23 -5.12 -1.98
N ASP A 97 -10.10 -5.81 -2.03
CA ASP A 97 -9.00 -5.73 -1.11
C ASP A 97 -8.08 -4.52 -1.35
N ALA A 98 -7.89 -4.08 -2.61
CA ALA A 98 -7.04 -2.92 -2.88
C ALA A 98 -7.48 -1.68 -2.09
N ARG A 99 -6.48 -0.97 -1.55
CA ARG A 99 -6.69 0.23 -0.74
C ARG A 99 -6.90 1.41 -1.68
N VAL A 100 -8.07 2.02 -1.61
CA VAL A 100 -8.33 3.30 -2.29
C VAL A 100 -7.54 4.40 -1.60
N GLU A 101 -6.95 5.29 -2.39
CA GLU A 101 -6.07 6.37 -1.94
C GLU A 101 -6.40 7.64 -2.72
N PHE A 102 -6.45 8.78 -2.04
CA PHE A 102 -6.55 10.09 -2.67
C PHE A 102 -5.18 10.72 -2.78
N HIS A 103 -4.85 11.22 -3.96
CA HIS A 103 -3.58 11.87 -4.27
C HIS A 103 -3.82 13.25 -4.86
N SER A 104 -2.87 14.16 -4.65
CA SER A 104 -2.73 15.40 -5.40
C SER A 104 -1.32 15.42 -5.99
N GLY A 105 -1.25 15.34 -7.32
CA GLY A 105 0.00 15.21 -8.05
C GLY A 105 0.69 13.89 -7.68
N GLY A 106 1.89 13.97 -7.11
CA GLY A 106 2.65 12.81 -6.61
C GLY A 106 2.49 12.53 -5.11
N ARG A 107 1.64 13.28 -4.40
CA ARG A 107 1.50 13.25 -2.94
C ARG A 107 0.22 12.53 -2.54
N LEU A 108 0.35 11.54 -1.65
CA LEU A 108 -0.79 10.91 -0.96
C LEU A 108 -1.42 11.92 0.00
N LEU A 109 -2.71 12.21 -0.20
CA LEU A 109 -3.52 13.00 0.73
C LEU A 109 -4.00 12.13 1.89
N GLY A 110 -4.35 10.88 1.61
CA GLY A 110 -4.78 9.92 2.61
C GLY A 110 -5.61 8.78 2.04
N VAL A 111 -6.09 7.93 2.94
CA VAL A 111 -6.93 6.76 2.64
C VAL A 111 -8.37 7.12 3.00
N PRO A 112 -9.28 7.33 2.03
CA PRO A 112 -10.67 7.64 2.32
C PRO A 112 -11.40 6.46 2.96
N VAL A 113 -12.38 6.77 3.80
CA VAL A 113 -13.35 5.81 4.32
C VAL A 113 -14.50 5.69 3.32
N PRO A 114 -14.73 4.50 2.73
CA PRO A 114 -15.92 4.27 1.92
C PRO A 114 -17.17 4.22 2.79
N ASP A 115 -18.31 4.63 2.25
CA ASP A 115 -19.60 4.26 2.79
C ASP A 115 -19.88 2.76 2.64
N ARG A 116 -21.03 2.31 3.16
CA ARG A 116 -21.38 0.88 3.20
C ARG A 116 -21.55 0.25 1.81
N ARG A 117 -21.93 1.03 0.81
CA ARG A 117 -22.18 0.58 -0.58
C ARG A 117 -20.99 0.86 -1.51
N GLN A 118 -19.93 1.51 -1.03
CA GLN A 118 -18.80 2.02 -1.83
C GLN A 118 -19.23 2.97 -2.96
N GLU A 119 -20.30 3.72 -2.70
CA GLU A 119 -20.82 4.74 -3.62
C GLU A 119 -20.18 6.10 -3.35
N THR A 120 -19.64 6.30 -2.15
CA THR A 120 -18.94 7.52 -1.77
C THR A 120 -17.73 7.21 -0.90
N PHE A 121 -16.63 7.90 -1.16
CA PHE A 121 -15.36 7.80 -0.45
C PHE A 121 -15.05 9.14 0.22
N ARG A 122 -14.90 9.14 1.55
CA ARG A 122 -14.70 10.37 2.34
C ARG A 122 -13.34 10.35 3.01
N LEU A 123 -12.48 11.29 2.67
CA LEU A 123 -11.23 11.53 3.37
C LEU A 123 -11.37 12.80 4.19
N ARG A 124 -11.26 12.68 5.51
CA ARG A 124 -11.06 13.86 6.36
C ARG A 124 -9.71 14.45 6.03
N VAL A 125 -9.70 15.64 5.44
CA VAL A 125 -8.49 16.37 5.05
C VAL A 125 -8.15 17.47 6.05
N GLY A 126 -9.12 17.91 6.86
CA GLY A 126 -8.88 18.98 7.82
C GLY A 126 -8.39 20.24 7.11
N THR A 127 -7.35 20.88 7.66
CA THR A 127 -6.63 22.00 7.03
C THR A 127 -5.60 21.61 6.00
N ALA A 128 -5.39 20.32 5.75
CA ALA A 128 -4.38 19.90 4.80
C ALA A 128 -4.70 20.52 3.44
N ARG A 129 -3.77 21.33 2.89
CA ARG A 129 -3.91 21.87 1.55
C ARG A 129 -4.07 20.69 0.58
N ILE A 130 -5.20 20.64 -0.11
CA ILE A 130 -5.54 19.57 -1.05
C ILE A 130 -4.63 19.66 -2.28
N GLY A 131 -4.24 20.88 -2.69
CA GLY A 131 -3.53 21.14 -3.94
C GLY A 131 -4.49 21.47 -5.08
N PRO A 132 -3.98 21.73 -6.30
CA PRO A 132 -4.80 22.05 -7.46
C PRO A 132 -5.78 20.92 -7.80
N GLY A 133 -7.01 21.27 -8.16
CA GLY A 133 -8.07 20.30 -8.46
C GLY A 133 -7.72 19.39 -9.65
N ASP A 134 -7.04 19.90 -10.67
CA ASP A 134 -6.62 19.14 -11.86
C ASP A 134 -5.54 18.09 -11.58
N GLU A 135 -4.85 18.21 -10.44
CA GLU A 135 -3.89 17.23 -9.94
C GLU A 135 -4.51 16.14 -9.06
N LEU A 136 -5.80 16.26 -8.68
CA LEU A 136 -6.48 15.24 -7.88
C LEU A 136 -6.61 13.93 -8.63
N ARG A 137 -6.25 12.84 -7.96
CA ARG A 137 -6.36 11.48 -8.50
C ARG A 137 -6.82 10.52 -7.41
N VAL A 138 -7.76 9.64 -7.75
CA VAL A 138 -8.06 8.45 -6.97
C VAL A 138 -7.29 7.28 -7.55
N SER A 139 -6.56 6.56 -6.71
CA SER A 139 -5.88 5.34 -7.14
C SER A 139 -6.10 4.20 -6.16
N ALA A 140 -5.82 2.96 -6.54
CA ALA A 140 -5.95 1.84 -5.61
C ALA A 140 -4.91 0.74 -5.81
N GLY A 141 -3.63 0.93 -5.48
CA GLY A 141 -2.53 0.08 -5.99
C GLY A 141 -1.78 0.71 -7.17
N GLY A 142 -1.90 2.03 -7.35
CA GLY A 142 -1.13 2.79 -8.35
C GLY A 142 -1.78 2.98 -9.73
N ARG A 143 -2.92 2.35 -10.01
CA ARG A 143 -3.82 2.64 -11.14
C ARG A 143 -4.87 3.66 -10.72
N SER A 144 -5.13 4.64 -11.58
CA SER A 144 -6.18 5.65 -11.38
C SER A 144 -7.58 5.05 -11.60
N LEU A 145 -8.52 5.41 -10.72
CA LEU A 145 -9.92 4.98 -10.71
C LEU A 145 -10.88 6.07 -11.21
N ASP A 146 -10.47 7.33 -11.16
CA ASP A 146 -11.27 8.53 -11.41
C ASP A 146 -11.05 9.15 -12.80
N ALA A 147 -10.38 8.44 -13.70
CA ALA A 147 -10.27 8.82 -15.10
C ALA A 147 -11.60 8.60 -15.83
N ALA A 148 -12.66 9.28 -15.40
CA ALA A 148 -13.92 9.37 -16.14
C ALA A 148 -13.67 10.23 -17.40
N GLY A 149 -13.88 9.65 -18.58
CA GLY A 149 -14.08 10.44 -19.80
C GLY A 149 -12.84 11.00 -20.51
N ARG A 150 -11.60 10.70 -20.12
CA ARG A 150 -10.51 10.78 -21.11
C ARG A 150 -10.63 9.54 -22.00
N PRO A 151 -10.86 9.67 -23.32
CA PRO A 151 -10.51 8.58 -24.20
C PRO A 151 -9.06 8.25 -23.84
N VAL A 152 -8.74 6.98 -23.64
CA VAL A 152 -7.37 6.51 -23.83
C VAL A 152 -7.10 6.58 -25.33
N GLY A 153 -7.09 7.82 -25.81
CA GLY A 153 -6.79 8.30 -27.14
C GLY A 153 -5.53 9.15 -27.02
N VAL A 154 -4.50 8.61 -26.38
CA VAL A 154 -3.22 8.69 -27.08
C VAL A 154 -3.43 7.75 -28.26
N PRO A 155 -3.39 8.22 -29.52
CA PRO A 155 -3.54 7.34 -30.66
C PRO A 155 -2.64 6.14 -30.39
N SER A 156 -3.22 4.94 -30.45
CA SER A 156 -2.45 3.70 -30.44
C SER A 156 -1.32 3.95 -31.42
N SER A 157 -0.10 4.17 -30.92
CA SER A 157 1.02 4.51 -31.77
C SER A 157 1.16 3.29 -32.67
N ARG A 158 0.68 3.43 -33.91
CA ARG A 158 0.53 2.44 -34.97
C ARG A 158 0.51 1.01 -34.46
N GLU A 159 -0.65 0.38 -34.59
CA GLU A 159 -0.86 -1.02 -34.99
C GLU A 159 0.40 -1.69 -35.58
N SER A 160 1.37 -1.94 -34.71
CA SER A 160 2.62 -2.60 -34.99
C SER A 160 2.37 -3.93 -34.33
N ALA A 161 1.75 -4.81 -35.12
CA ALA A 161 1.41 -6.20 -34.80
C ALA A 161 1.70 -6.54 -33.35
N ARG A 162 0.74 -6.27 -32.44
CA ARG A 162 0.90 -6.61 -31.02
C ARG A 162 1.36 -8.08 -31.01
N PRO A 163 2.55 -8.39 -30.47
CA PRO A 163 3.03 -9.77 -30.47
C PRO A 163 1.95 -10.62 -29.80
N ARG A 164 1.34 -11.50 -30.58
CA ARG A 164 0.33 -12.44 -30.08
C ARG A 164 0.96 -13.14 -28.89
N ALA A 165 0.27 -13.20 -27.74
CA ALA A 165 0.78 -13.86 -26.55
C ALA A 165 1.27 -15.28 -26.93
N VAL A 166 2.59 -15.47 -26.98
CA VAL A 166 3.17 -16.75 -27.36
C VAL A 166 3.19 -17.61 -26.12
N ASN A 167 2.60 -18.80 -26.21
CA ASN A 167 2.71 -19.81 -25.19
C ASN A 167 4.02 -20.59 -25.39
N PRO A 168 5.05 -20.39 -24.56
CA PRO A 168 6.25 -21.20 -24.62
C PRO A 168 5.93 -22.65 -24.22
N ALA A 169 6.83 -23.57 -24.56
CA ALA A 169 6.68 -24.98 -24.20
C ALA A 169 6.47 -25.17 -22.68
N PRO A 170 5.64 -26.14 -22.26
CA PRO A 170 5.44 -26.43 -20.84
C PRO A 170 6.75 -26.78 -20.14
N ALA A 171 6.91 -26.32 -18.90
CA ALA A 171 8.06 -26.71 -18.08
C ALA A 171 8.09 -28.23 -17.87
N PRO A 172 9.28 -28.84 -17.69
CA PRO A 172 9.40 -30.24 -17.34
C PRO A 172 8.64 -30.59 -16.06
N VAL A 173 8.07 -31.79 -16.01
CA VAL A 173 7.35 -32.30 -14.84
C VAL A 173 8.30 -32.48 -13.65
N ASN A 174 7.82 -32.15 -12.45
CA ASN A 174 8.46 -32.52 -11.19
C ASN A 174 8.12 -33.98 -10.83
N PRO A 175 9.08 -34.79 -10.37
CA PRO A 175 8.84 -36.21 -10.06
C PRO A 175 7.83 -36.45 -8.92
N VAL A 176 7.66 -35.47 -8.02
CA VAL A 176 6.68 -35.54 -6.94
C VAL A 176 5.55 -34.57 -7.26
N ASP A 177 4.34 -35.09 -7.36
CA ASP A 177 3.13 -34.29 -7.55
C ASP A 177 2.42 -34.06 -6.20
N PRO A 178 2.39 -32.81 -5.70
CA PRO A 178 1.71 -32.48 -4.45
C PRO A 178 0.18 -32.40 -4.57
N GLY A 179 -0.39 -32.33 -5.78
CA GLY A 179 -1.85 -32.24 -5.96
C GLY A 179 -2.59 -33.58 -5.88
N VAL A 180 -1.84 -34.69 -5.77
CA VAL A 180 -2.42 -36.03 -5.62
C VAL A 180 -3.00 -36.21 -4.21
N LYS A 181 -4.23 -36.72 -4.12
CA LYS A 181 -4.88 -37.06 -2.86
C LYS A 181 -4.04 -38.07 -2.07
N GLY A 182 -4.00 -37.90 -0.75
CA GLY A 182 -3.34 -38.87 0.12
C GLY A 182 -4.24 -40.08 0.41
N ARG A 183 -3.76 -40.96 1.29
CA ARG A 183 -4.40 -42.24 1.61
C ARG A 183 -5.62 -42.16 2.54
N TYR A 184 -5.85 -41.01 3.18
CA TYR A 184 -6.91 -40.90 4.18
C TYR A 184 -8.23 -40.46 3.53
N GLY A 185 -9.33 -41.10 3.91
CA GLY A 185 -10.64 -40.47 3.80
C GLY A 185 -10.72 -39.23 4.69
N THR A 186 -11.66 -38.32 4.43
CA THR A 186 -11.81 -37.08 5.20
C THR A 186 -13.10 -37.07 6.02
N VAL A 187 -13.11 -36.27 7.09
CA VAL A 187 -14.30 -35.89 7.86
C VAL A 187 -14.28 -34.37 8.01
N SER A 188 -15.46 -33.76 8.03
CA SER A 188 -15.62 -32.30 8.15
C SER A 188 -16.68 -31.94 9.17
N GLY A 189 -16.57 -30.75 9.74
CA GLY A 189 -17.59 -30.14 10.58
C GLY A 189 -17.28 -28.68 10.83
N GLU A 190 -18.11 -28.01 11.62
CA GLU A 190 -17.94 -26.60 11.96
C GLU A 190 -17.98 -26.40 13.47
N TYR A 191 -17.37 -25.31 13.92
CA TYR A 191 -17.58 -24.81 15.26
C TYR A 191 -17.83 -23.31 15.24
N SER A 192 -18.61 -22.85 16.21
CA SER A 192 -18.78 -21.46 16.58
C SER A 192 -18.53 -21.36 18.08
N LEU A 193 -17.76 -20.35 18.49
CA LEU A 193 -17.52 -20.01 19.90
C LEU A 193 -18.13 -18.62 20.18
N ALA A 194 -18.06 -18.20 21.44
CA ALA A 194 -18.38 -16.83 21.80
C ALA A 194 -17.57 -15.82 20.95
N SER A 195 -18.24 -14.76 20.51
CA SER A 195 -17.62 -13.65 19.79
C SER A 195 -16.49 -13.01 20.60
N LEU A 196 -15.58 -12.35 19.90
CA LEU A 196 -14.36 -11.82 20.49
C LEU A 196 -14.24 -10.33 20.22
N LYS A 197 -14.02 -9.56 21.29
CA LYS A 197 -13.54 -8.18 21.19
C LYS A 197 -12.05 -8.17 20.85
N LEU A 198 -11.70 -7.57 19.71
CA LEU A 198 -10.31 -7.38 19.28
C LEU A 198 -9.85 -5.93 19.46
N PRO A 199 -8.55 -5.68 19.71
CA PRO A 199 -8.00 -4.32 19.73
C PRO A 199 -8.31 -3.56 18.43
N GLY A 200 -8.68 -2.28 18.56
CA GLY A 200 -9.04 -1.42 17.42
C GLY A 200 -10.41 -1.70 16.80
N ILE A 201 -11.12 -2.77 17.18
CA ILE A 201 -12.40 -3.18 16.58
C ILE A 201 -13.59 -2.92 17.54
N PRO A 202 -14.43 -1.88 17.34
CA PRO A 202 -15.65 -1.59 18.09
C PRO A 202 -16.66 -2.71 18.30
N ARG A 203 -17.05 -3.45 17.27
CA ARG A 203 -18.00 -4.56 17.41
C ARG A 203 -17.25 -5.87 17.52
N GLU A 204 -17.72 -6.78 18.37
CA GLU A 204 -17.11 -8.10 18.49
C GLU A 204 -17.16 -8.85 17.15
N VAL A 205 -16.12 -9.65 16.90
CA VAL A 205 -16.00 -10.46 15.68
C VAL A 205 -16.30 -11.92 15.97
N GLU A 206 -16.75 -12.66 14.97
CA GLU A 206 -17.04 -14.08 15.09
C GLU A 206 -15.78 -14.91 15.40
N MET A 207 -15.97 -15.96 16.21
CA MET A 207 -14.99 -17.04 16.39
C MET A 207 -15.54 -18.33 15.76
N LYS A 208 -15.56 -18.36 14.43
CA LYS A 208 -16.20 -19.42 13.62
C LYS A 208 -15.23 -20.03 12.63
N ALA A 209 -15.30 -21.34 12.43
CA ALA A 209 -14.50 -22.02 11.43
C ALA A 209 -15.12 -23.31 10.91
N VAL A 210 -14.73 -23.69 9.69
CA VAL A 210 -14.90 -25.05 9.17
C VAL A 210 -13.61 -25.84 9.33
N VAL A 211 -13.74 -27.07 9.81
CA VAL A 211 -12.62 -27.98 10.03
C VAL A 211 -12.74 -29.20 9.14
N VAL A 212 -11.62 -29.65 8.59
CA VAL A 212 -11.53 -30.90 7.81
C VAL A 212 -10.27 -31.62 8.23
N GLY A 213 -10.36 -32.91 8.54
CA GLY A 213 -9.21 -33.71 8.92
C GLY A 213 -9.28 -35.15 8.39
N PRO A 214 -8.15 -35.87 8.45
CA PRO A 214 -8.10 -37.26 8.04
C PRO A 214 -8.91 -38.14 8.99
N ARG A 215 -9.77 -38.99 8.41
CA ARG A 215 -10.51 -40.01 9.13
C ARG A 215 -9.55 -41.06 9.67
N ASN A 216 -9.67 -41.37 10.97
CA ASN A 216 -8.93 -42.44 11.65
C ASN A 216 -7.39 -42.39 11.48
N ALA A 217 -6.80 -41.21 11.27
CA ALA A 217 -5.34 -41.11 11.23
C ALA A 217 -4.74 -41.16 12.65
N PRO A 218 -3.72 -41.99 12.89
CA PRO A 218 -3.10 -42.10 14.20
C PRO A 218 -2.22 -40.90 14.54
N GLY A 219 -2.05 -40.66 15.85
CA GLY A 219 -1.13 -39.66 16.40
C GLY A 219 -1.56 -38.21 16.19
N LYS A 220 -0.68 -37.28 16.59
CA LYS A 220 -0.87 -35.86 16.31
C LYS A 220 -0.61 -35.57 14.83
N ARG A 221 -1.39 -34.67 14.23
CA ARG A 221 -1.34 -34.34 12.79
C ARG A 221 -1.00 -32.87 12.58
N PRO A 222 -0.17 -32.53 11.57
CA PRO A 222 0.17 -31.13 11.27
C PRO A 222 -1.08 -30.30 10.97
N VAL A 223 -1.02 -29.01 11.25
CA VAL A 223 -2.14 -28.07 11.09
C VAL A 223 -1.95 -27.22 9.84
N ALA A 224 -3.02 -27.02 9.08
CA ALA A 224 -3.11 -25.95 8.09
C ALA A 224 -4.30 -25.03 8.43
N LEU A 225 -4.02 -23.78 8.81
CA LEU A 225 -5.05 -22.80 9.12
C LEU A 225 -5.21 -21.83 7.94
N PHE A 226 -6.44 -21.66 7.46
CA PHE A 226 -6.82 -20.78 6.36
C PHE A 226 -7.54 -19.53 6.89
N LEU A 227 -7.22 -18.38 6.31
CA LEU A 227 -7.87 -17.10 6.57
C LEU A 227 -8.26 -16.45 5.23
N HIS A 228 -9.56 -16.21 5.02
CA HIS A 228 -10.03 -15.49 3.83
C HIS A 228 -9.69 -13.99 3.89
N GLY A 229 -9.71 -13.34 2.73
CA GLY A 229 -9.47 -11.90 2.56
C GLY A 229 -10.71 -11.04 2.75
N ARG A 230 -10.63 -9.77 2.31
CA ARG A 230 -11.76 -8.86 2.38
C ARG A 230 -12.73 -9.16 1.25
N HIS A 231 -14.00 -9.22 1.62
CA HIS A 231 -15.10 -9.38 0.70
C HIS A 231 -16.37 -8.89 1.40
N VAL A 232 -17.46 -8.72 0.63
CA VAL A 232 -18.80 -8.51 1.17
C VAL A 232 -19.07 -9.47 2.34
N THR A 233 -19.71 -8.98 3.39
CA THR A 233 -19.90 -9.74 4.63
C THR A 233 -21.27 -10.39 4.70
N CYS A 234 -22.27 -9.74 4.11
CA CYS A 234 -23.68 -10.08 4.23
C CYS A 234 -24.38 -10.04 2.87
N TYR A 235 -25.38 -10.90 2.67
CA TYR A 235 -26.23 -10.95 1.48
C TYR A 235 -27.67 -11.30 1.86
N ASP A 236 -28.66 -10.91 1.06
CA ASP A 236 -30.08 -11.24 1.30
C ASP A 236 -30.64 -12.23 0.26
N THR A 237 -31.96 -12.45 0.29
CA THR A 237 -32.66 -13.32 -0.68
C THR A 237 -32.87 -12.67 -2.05
N THR A 238 -32.71 -11.35 -2.17
CA THR A 238 -32.83 -10.60 -3.43
C THR A 238 -31.49 -10.43 -4.14
N SER A 239 -30.41 -10.98 -3.57
CA SER A 239 -29.03 -10.82 -4.05
C SER A 239 -28.45 -9.42 -3.82
N ASP A 240 -29.01 -8.62 -2.92
CA ASP A 240 -28.33 -7.42 -2.41
C ASP A 240 -27.19 -7.83 -1.45
N THR A 241 -26.15 -7.01 -1.40
CA THR A 241 -24.95 -7.27 -0.59
C THR A 241 -24.60 -6.09 0.29
N ALA A 242 -24.02 -6.38 1.45
CA ALA A 242 -23.66 -5.36 2.43
C ALA A 242 -22.33 -5.67 3.12
N MET A 243 -21.72 -4.61 3.67
CA MET A 243 -20.51 -4.64 4.49
C MET A 243 -20.80 -4.43 5.98
N ASP A 244 -21.97 -4.86 6.45
CA ASP A 244 -22.36 -4.72 7.85
C ASP A 244 -21.81 -5.85 8.73
N TRP A 245 -21.69 -5.56 10.03
CA TRP A 245 -21.46 -6.59 11.04
C TRP A 245 -22.01 -6.21 12.42
N PRO A 246 -22.79 -7.08 13.08
CA PRO A 246 -23.42 -8.29 12.53
C PRO A 246 -24.31 -7.99 11.30
N CYS A 247 -24.67 -9.02 10.53
CA CYS A 247 -25.61 -8.82 9.43
C CYS A 247 -26.95 -8.31 9.96
N ALA A 248 -27.53 -7.31 9.27
CA ALA A 248 -28.85 -6.79 9.58
C ALA A 248 -29.94 -7.86 9.37
N ASP A 249 -31.12 -7.61 9.93
CA ASP A 249 -32.28 -8.47 9.73
C ASP A 249 -32.59 -8.62 8.22
N GLY A 250 -32.94 -9.84 7.79
CA GLY A 250 -33.11 -10.18 6.38
C GLY A 250 -31.81 -10.53 5.65
N TYR A 251 -30.65 -10.13 6.15
CA TYR A 251 -29.34 -10.52 5.60
C TYR A 251 -28.76 -11.75 6.30
N ARG A 252 -27.96 -12.50 5.55
CA ARG A 252 -27.20 -13.68 5.98
C ARG A 252 -25.73 -13.45 5.78
N GLN A 253 -24.92 -14.07 6.63
CA GLN A 253 -23.48 -14.05 6.49
C GLN A 253 -23.03 -14.78 5.22
N ILE A 254 -22.19 -14.13 4.41
CA ILE A 254 -21.48 -14.79 3.30
C ILE A 254 -20.44 -15.76 3.87
N PRO A 255 -20.49 -17.07 3.54
CA PRO A 255 -19.67 -18.08 4.19
C PRO A 255 -18.25 -18.17 3.59
N SER A 256 -17.56 -17.04 3.39
CA SER A 256 -16.23 -16.94 2.76
C SER A 256 -15.20 -17.96 3.26
N TYR A 257 -15.26 -18.34 4.53
CA TYR A 257 -14.38 -19.36 5.14
C TYR A 257 -14.59 -20.78 4.58
N ARG A 258 -15.74 -21.10 3.96
CA ARG A 258 -15.99 -22.39 3.29
C ARG A 258 -15.34 -22.50 1.91
N GLY A 259 -14.93 -21.36 1.34
CA GLY A 259 -14.31 -21.25 0.03
C GLY A 259 -13.18 -22.21 -0.29
N TYR A 260 -12.42 -22.59 0.74
CA TYR A 260 -11.22 -23.42 0.68
C TYR A 260 -11.46 -24.89 0.99
N LEU A 261 -12.72 -25.36 1.04
CA LEU A 261 -13.04 -26.76 1.35
C LEU A 261 -12.34 -27.75 0.41
N HIS A 262 -12.09 -27.36 -0.84
CA HIS A 262 -11.35 -28.16 -1.81
C HIS A 262 -9.87 -28.32 -1.41
N ASP A 263 -9.19 -27.24 -0.99
CA ASP A 263 -7.83 -27.27 -0.45
C ASP A 263 -7.76 -28.07 0.85
N GLN A 264 -8.71 -27.82 1.76
CA GLN A 264 -8.81 -28.49 3.04
C GLN A 264 -8.96 -30.00 2.88
N ARG A 265 -9.81 -30.45 1.95
CA ARG A 265 -9.99 -31.89 1.66
C ARG A 265 -8.74 -32.51 1.06
N LEU A 266 -8.02 -31.81 0.17
CA LEU A 266 -6.76 -32.30 -0.37
C LEU A 266 -5.74 -32.50 0.75
N LEU A 267 -5.46 -31.46 1.56
CA LEU A 267 -4.52 -31.54 2.67
C LEU A 267 -4.97 -32.55 3.73
N ALA A 268 -6.26 -32.62 4.05
CA ALA A 268 -6.79 -33.61 4.99
C ALA A 268 -6.58 -35.05 4.48
N SER A 269 -6.77 -35.31 3.19
CA SER A 269 -6.47 -36.63 2.61
C SER A 269 -4.99 -37.00 2.71
N GLN A 270 -4.11 -35.98 2.69
CA GLN A 270 -2.65 -36.09 2.91
C GLN A 270 -2.27 -36.13 4.40
N GLY A 271 -3.28 -36.00 5.28
CA GLY A 271 -3.17 -36.18 6.71
C GLY A 271 -2.92 -34.91 7.52
N TYR A 272 -3.37 -33.75 7.06
CA TYR A 272 -3.37 -32.52 7.84
C TYR A 272 -4.70 -32.31 8.56
N VAL A 273 -4.68 -31.77 9.78
CA VAL A 273 -5.88 -31.15 10.36
C VAL A 273 -5.97 -29.74 9.82
N THR A 274 -7.08 -29.42 9.17
CA THR A 274 -7.27 -28.11 8.53
C THR A 274 -8.38 -27.33 9.22
N VAL A 275 -8.21 -26.02 9.32
CA VAL A 275 -9.15 -25.09 9.95
C VAL A 275 -9.24 -23.85 9.09
N SER A 276 -10.41 -23.50 8.58
CA SER A 276 -10.62 -22.27 7.80
C SER A 276 -11.54 -21.34 8.57
N VAL A 277 -11.03 -20.18 8.95
CA VAL A 277 -11.66 -19.26 9.92
C VAL A 277 -12.38 -18.11 9.21
N SER A 278 -13.49 -17.69 9.80
CA SER A 278 -14.30 -16.55 9.33
C SER A 278 -13.76 -15.23 9.89
N ALA A 279 -13.72 -14.19 9.07
CA ALA A 279 -13.22 -12.86 9.41
C ALA A 279 -14.10 -11.72 8.84
N ASN A 280 -15.39 -11.98 8.62
CA ASN A 280 -16.35 -10.99 8.13
C ASN A 280 -16.52 -9.84 9.13
N GLY A 281 -16.51 -10.11 10.44
CA GLY A 281 -16.57 -9.06 11.44
C GLY A 281 -15.38 -8.11 11.41
N ILE A 282 -14.21 -8.57 10.95
CA ILE A 282 -13.07 -7.69 10.69
C ILE A 282 -13.30 -6.93 9.37
N ASN A 283 -13.74 -7.59 8.30
CA ASN A 283 -13.98 -6.96 6.98
C ASN A 283 -14.92 -5.75 7.06
N ALA A 284 -16.01 -5.84 7.81
CA ALA A 284 -16.97 -4.75 8.02
C ALA A 284 -16.41 -3.53 8.77
N GLN A 285 -15.20 -3.67 9.33
CA GLN A 285 -14.65 -2.75 10.32
C GLN A 285 -13.21 -2.34 10.02
N ASP A 286 -12.59 -2.84 8.94
CA ASP A 286 -11.15 -2.71 8.72
C ASP A 286 -10.72 -1.41 8.03
N SER A 287 -11.64 -0.72 7.34
CA SER A 287 -11.37 0.51 6.59
C SER A 287 -10.89 1.68 7.46
N ARG A 288 -11.24 1.68 8.75
CA ARG A 288 -10.87 2.71 9.73
C ARG A 288 -9.57 2.44 10.48
N LEU A 289 -8.88 1.34 10.16
CA LEU A 289 -7.61 0.99 10.76
C LEU A 289 -6.48 1.32 9.79
N ASP A 290 -5.42 1.95 10.28
CA ASP A 290 -4.24 2.34 9.47
C ASP A 290 -3.63 1.15 8.70
N ASP A 291 -3.63 -0.03 9.33
CA ASP A 291 -3.11 -1.29 8.78
C ASP A 291 -4.16 -2.13 8.02
N SER A 292 -5.36 -1.57 7.80
CA SER A 292 -6.50 -2.26 7.17
C SER A 292 -6.84 -3.63 7.78
N GLY A 293 -6.68 -3.76 9.10
CA GLY A 293 -7.10 -4.94 9.87
C GLY A 293 -6.06 -6.06 9.93
N ALA A 294 -4.82 -5.85 9.49
CA ALA A 294 -3.76 -6.87 9.55
C ALA A 294 -3.51 -7.37 10.99
N GLN A 295 -3.44 -6.47 11.98
CA GLN A 295 -3.24 -6.82 13.40
C GLN A 295 -4.47 -7.53 13.99
N ALA A 296 -5.68 -7.12 13.62
CA ALA A 296 -6.92 -7.79 14.04
C ALA A 296 -6.98 -9.23 13.49
N ARG A 297 -6.60 -9.42 12.22
CA ARG A 297 -6.52 -10.75 11.57
C ARG A 297 -5.46 -11.63 12.21
N SER A 298 -4.29 -11.07 12.54
CA SER A 298 -3.25 -11.75 13.30
C SER A 298 -3.78 -12.26 14.65
N SER A 299 -4.46 -11.37 15.38
CA SER A 299 -5.06 -11.67 16.68
C SER A 299 -6.08 -12.81 16.58
N LEU A 300 -6.98 -12.74 15.61
CA LEU A 300 -7.99 -13.78 15.35
C LEU A 300 -7.35 -15.14 15.06
N VAL A 301 -6.36 -15.20 14.17
CA VAL A 301 -5.62 -16.43 13.83
C VAL A 301 -4.96 -17.01 15.08
N ARG A 302 -4.26 -16.18 15.87
CA ARG A 302 -3.55 -16.61 17.08
C ARG A 302 -4.51 -17.08 18.17
N GLN A 303 -5.70 -16.49 18.27
CA GLN A 303 -6.77 -16.96 19.16
C GLN A 303 -7.31 -18.34 18.75
N HIS A 304 -7.50 -18.60 17.45
CA HIS A 304 -7.87 -19.93 16.96
C HIS A 304 -6.77 -20.97 17.21
N LEU A 305 -5.50 -20.64 16.99
CA LEU A 305 -4.37 -21.51 17.32
C LEU A 305 -4.30 -21.81 18.83
N ALA A 306 -4.57 -20.82 19.68
CA ALA A 306 -4.63 -21.00 21.12
C ALA A 306 -5.75 -21.96 21.55
N ARG A 307 -6.93 -21.88 20.92
CA ARG A 307 -8.04 -22.82 21.13
C ARG A 307 -7.65 -24.23 20.68
N LEU A 308 -7.07 -24.39 19.49
CA LEU A 308 -6.59 -25.68 18.98
C LEU A 308 -5.53 -26.30 19.90
N ALA A 309 -4.60 -25.49 20.43
CA ALA A 309 -3.61 -25.94 21.40
C ALA A 309 -4.28 -26.43 22.70
N GLY A 310 -5.28 -25.69 23.20
CA GLY A 310 -6.09 -26.09 24.35
C GLY A 310 -6.84 -27.40 24.13
N TRP A 311 -7.55 -27.52 23.01
CA TRP A 311 -8.29 -28.72 22.62
C TRP A 311 -7.40 -29.93 22.37
N SER A 312 -6.19 -29.74 21.84
CA SER A 312 -5.24 -30.84 21.64
C SER A 312 -4.67 -31.37 22.94
N ALA A 313 -4.55 -30.50 23.96
CA ALA A 313 -4.15 -30.88 25.32
C ALA A 313 -5.31 -31.52 26.10
N ASN A 314 -6.53 -31.00 25.96
CA ASN A 314 -7.74 -31.52 26.60
C ASN A 314 -8.87 -31.74 25.58
N PRO A 315 -8.90 -32.90 24.88
CA PRO A 315 -9.88 -33.17 23.82
C PRO A 315 -11.34 -33.13 24.27
N ALA A 316 -11.64 -33.44 25.54
CA ALA A 316 -13.01 -33.41 26.05
C ALA A 316 -13.63 -32.01 25.97
N SER A 317 -12.81 -30.95 26.08
CA SER A 317 -13.23 -29.55 25.98
C SER A 317 -13.45 -29.03 24.56
N ALA A 318 -13.11 -29.84 23.54
CA ALA A 318 -13.20 -29.41 22.15
C ALA A 318 -14.64 -29.52 21.61
N PRO A 319 -15.05 -28.66 20.67
CA PRO A 319 -16.31 -28.82 19.93
C PRO A 319 -16.39 -30.20 19.27
N ALA A 320 -17.61 -30.72 19.09
CA ALA A 320 -17.82 -32.06 18.53
C ALA A 320 -17.10 -32.28 17.19
N ALA A 321 -17.15 -31.29 16.29
CA ALA A 321 -16.45 -31.32 15.02
C ALA A 321 -14.93 -31.48 15.16
N VAL A 322 -14.32 -30.85 16.17
CA VAL A 322 -12.87 -30.96 16.43
C VAL A 322 -12.53 -32.27 17.14
N ARG A 323 -13.39 -32.75 18.06
CA ARG A 323 -13.22 -34.06 18.71
C ARG A 323 -13.24 -35.24 17.74
N ALA A 324 -13.96 -35.10 16.63
CA ALA A 324 -13.98 -36.10 15.56
C ALA A 324 -12.69 -36.14 14.73
N LEU A 325 -11.77 -35.19 14.92
CA LEU A 325 -10.48 -35.14 14.23
C LEU A 325 -9.36 -35.71 15.10
N PRO A 326 -8.26 -36.19 14.50
CA PRO A 326 -7.03 -36.45 15.24
C PRO A 326 -6.51 -35.20 15.95
N ARG A 327 -5.74 -35.39 17.02
CA ARG A 327 -5.14 -34.28 17.77
C ARG A 327 -4.23 -33.45 16.86
N ALA A 328 -4.24 -32.13 17.04
CA ALA A 328 -3.37 -31.26 16.26
C ALA A 328 -1.92 -31.24 16.80
N ASP A 329 -0.96 -31.21 15.88
CA ASP A 329 0.47 -31.02 16.13
C ASP A 329 0.81 -29.54 15.92
N LEU A 330 0.76 -28.77 17.01
CA LEU A 330 0.98 -27.32 16.97
C LEU A 330 2.45 -26.94 16.76
N ASP A 331 3.40 -27.89 16.76
CA ASP A 331 4.78 -27.65 16.35
C ASP A 331 4.93 -27.59 14.81
N LYS A 332 3.85 -27.93 14.09
CA LYS A 332 3.79 -28.08 12.64
C LYS A 332 2.60 -27.34 12.04
N VAL A 333 2.61 -26.01 12.17
CA VAL A 333 1.54 -25.14 11.65
C VAL A 333 1.95 -24.52 10.30
N LEU A 334 1.12 -24.70 9.28
CA LEU A 334 1.08 -23.89 8.07
C LEU A 334 -0.05 -22.86 8.22
N LEU A 335 0.23 -21.61 7.87
CA LEU A 335 -0.83 -20.61 7.69
C LEU A 335 -1.04 -20.34 6.21
N VAL A 336 -2.28 -20.27 5.78
CA VAL A 336 -2.69 -19.95 4.41
C VAL A 336 -3.62 -18.74 4.49
N GLY A 337 -3.32 -17.69 3.74
CA GLY A 337 -4.10 -16.47 3.74
C GLY A 337 -4.33 -15.96 2.33
N HIS A 338 -5.55 -15.50 2.06
CA HIS A 338 -5.92 -14.89 0.78
C HIS A 338 -6.05 -13.39 0.93
N SER A 339 -5.45 -12.61 0.03
CA SER A 339 -5.56 -11.16 -0.02
C SER A 339 -5.22 -10.44 1.29
N ARG A 340 -6.11 -9.63 1.92
CA ARG A 340 -5.87 -9.10 3.28
C ARG A 340 -5.68 -10.18 4.33
N GLY A 341 -6.25 -11.36 4.12
CA GLY A 341 -6.00 -12.56 4.93
C GLY A 341 -4.56 -13.06 4.78
N GLY A 342 -3.94 -12.88 3.61
CA GLY A 342 -2.51 -13.12 3.37
C GLY A 342 -1.62 -12.24 4.24
N GLU A 343 -1.88 -10.93 4.27
CA GLU A 343 -1.18 -10.01 5.17
C GLU A 343 -1.42 -10.37 6.64
N GLY A 344 -2.66 -10.72 6.99
CA GLY A 344 -3.04 -11.16 8.34
C GLY A 344 -2.28 -12.41 8.82
N VAL A 345 -2.12 -13.45 7.98
CA VAL A 345 -1.35 -14.64 8.38
C VAL A 345 0.16 -14.40 8.40
N ASN A 346 0.69 -13.53 7.54
CA ASN A 346 2.07 -13.08 7.65
C ASN A 346 2.29 -12.32 8.97
N ARG A 347 1.37 -11.42 9.35
CA ARG A 347 1.39 -10.73 10.64
C ARG A 347 1.28 -11.72 11.80
N ALA A 348 0.42 -12.73 11.72
CA ALA A 348 0.34 -13.79 12.73
C ALA A 348 1.65 -14.57 12.89
N ALA A 349 2.36 -14.83 11.78
CA ALA A 349 3.69 -15.43 11.78
C ALA A 349 4.72 -14.54 12.47
N LEU A 350 4.72 -13.24 12.16
CA LEU A 350 5.58 -12.26 12.81
C LEU A 350 5.29 -12.15 14.30
N ASP A 351 4.02 -11.95 14.69
CA ASP A 351 3.60 -11.72 16.07
C ASP A 351 3.80 -12.94 16.98
N SER A 352 3.78 -14.15 16.39
CA SER A 352 4.11 -15.38 17.12
C SER A 352 5.59 -15.48 17.49
N LEU A 353 6.47 -14.79 16.76
CA LEU A 353 7.91 -14.73 17.02
C LEU A 353 8.30 -13.47 17.79
N TYR A 354 7.68 -12.34 17.45
CA TYR A 354 8.02 -11.00 17.92
C TYR A 354 6.75 -10.36 18.47
N ARG A 355 6.52 -10.56 19.76
CA ARG A 355 5.27 -10.19 20.44
C ARG A 355 4.90 -8.71 20.23
N PRO A 356 3.67 -8.38 19.79
CA PRO A 356 3.19 -7.01 19.67
C PRO A 356 3.13 -6.25 21.02
N PRO A 357 2.99 -4.91 20.98
CA PRO A 357 2.63 -4.10 22.14
C PRO A 357 1.33 -4.58 22.81
N ALA A 358 1.21 -4.37 24.13
CA ALA A 358 0.10 -4.93 24.92
C ALA A 358 -1.29 -4.43 24.48
N ASP A 359 -1.36 -3.17 24.05
CA ASP A 359 -2.53 -2.50 23.46
C ASP A 359 -2.90 -3.03 22.06
N GLN A 360 -2.02 -3.80 21.43
CA GLN A 360 -2.24 -4.41 20.10
C GLN A 360 -2.29 -5.94 20.13
N GLU A 361 -2.03 -6.56 21.28
CA GLU A 361 -1.67 -7.97 21.36
C GLU A 361 -2.77 -8.93 20.91
N GLY A 362 -4.02 -8.66 21.25
CA GLY A 362 -5.20 -9.45 20.88
C GLY A 362 -5.21 -10.93 21.34
N HIS A 363 -4.06 -11.46 21.75
CA HIS A 363 -3.82 -12.79 22.31
C HIS A 363 -2.80 -12.70 23.46
N PRO A 364 -3.22 -12.40 24.70
CA PRO A 364 -2.27 -12.19 25.81
C PRO A 364 -1.55 -13.47 26.30
N GLY A 365 -1.97 -14.65 25.83
CA GLY A 365 -1.47 -15.95 26.28
C GLY A 365 -0.07 -16.34 25.75
N PRO A 366 0.50 -17.44 26.25
CA PRO A 366 1.73 -17.99 25.72
C PRO A 366 1.52 -18.55 24.31
N VAL A 367 2.50 -18.32 23.43
CA VAL A 367 2.55 -18.94 22.10
C VAL A 367 2.90 -20.43 22.28
N ARG A 368 1.92 -21.31 22.03
CA ARG A 368 2.05 -22.78 22.16
C ARG A 368 2.05 -23.47 20.80
N TRP A 369 2.59 -22.80 19.79
CA TRP A 369 2.64 -23.27 18.41
C TRP A 369 3.92 -22.79 17.73
N LYS A 370 4.29 -23.47 16.65
CA LYS A 370 5.38 -23.11 15.75
C LYS A 370 4.88 -23.04 14.33
N ILE A 371 4.90 -21.83 13.78
CA ILE A 371 4.57 -21.59 12.37
C ILE A 371 5.78 -22.00 11.54
N ARG A 372 5.60 -23.03 10.72
CA ARG A 372 6.64 -23.64 9.89
C ARG A 372 6.71 -23.06 8.49
N GLY A 373 5.64 -22.41 8.05
CA GLY A 373 5.62 -21.61 6.85
C GLY A 373 4.28 -20.92 6.62
N THR A 374 4.25 -20.04 5.62
CA THR A 374 3.04 -19.36 5.16
C THR A 374 2.80 -19.58 3.67
N VAL A 375 1.53 -19.60 3.27
CA VAL A 375 1.09 -19.49 1.88
C VAL A 375 0.23 -18.24 1.75
N LEU A 376 0.61 -17.36 0.84
CA LEU A 376 0.00 -16.05 0.67
C LEU A 376 -0.59 -16.00 -0.75
N ILE A 377 -1.91 -16.06 -0.87
CA ILE A 377 -2.61 -16.07 -2.17
C ILE A 377 -3.02 -14.64 -2.47
N GLY A 378 -2.58 -14.07 -3.61
CA GLY A 378 -2.87 -12.69 -4.00
C GLY A 378 -2.80 -11.66 -2.86
N PRO A 379 -1.81 -11.72 -1.95
CA PRO A 379 -1.92 -11.03 -0.67
C PRO A 379 -1.76 -9.52 -0.82
N THR A 380 -2.45 -8.74 0.02
CA THR A 380 -2.06 -7.35 0.26
C THR A 380 -0.71 -7.29 0.97
N ALA A 381 -0.03 -6.16 0.88
CA ALA A 381 1.24 -5.92 1.55
C ALA A 381 1.37 -4.44 1.95
N PHE A 382 0.35 -3.86 2.57
CA PHE A 382 0.29 -2.42 2.85
C PHE A 382 1.47 -1.95 3.71
N GLY A 383 1.86 -2.76 4.70
CA GLY A 383 3.07 -2.49 5.49
C GLY A 383 4.37 -2.90 4.81
N GLN A 384 4.33 -3.77 3.79
CA GLN A 384 5.49 -4.44 3.19
C GLN A 384 6.45 -5.08 4.22
N ASN A 385 5.88 -5.68 5.27
CA ASN A 385 6.61 -6.20 6.44
C ASN A 385 6.57 -7.74 6.49
N PRO A 386 7.38 -8.46 5.69
CA PRO A 386 7.40 -9.92 5.74
C PRO A 386 7.94 -10.42 7.08
N ALA A 387 7.52 -11.63 7.48
CA ALA A 387 8.18 -12.39 8.54
C ALA A 387 9.46 -13.07 8.00
N PRO A 388 10.67 -12.51 8.20
CA PRO A 388 11.87 -12.89 7.45
C PRO A 388 12.45 -14.26 7.84
N ASP A 389 12.02 -14.80 8.98
CA ASP A 389 12.48 -16.09 9.51
C ASP A 389 11.42 -17.20 9.38
N VAL A 390 10.28 -16.93 8.74
CA VAL A 390 9.25 -17.94 8.47
C VAL A 390 9.19 -18.19 6.96
N PRO A 391 9.47 -19.41 6.47
CA PRO A 391 9.39 -19.70 5.04
C PRO A 391 8.03 -19.32 4.46
N SER A 392 8.01 -18.72 3.27
CA SER A 392 6.77 -18.30 2.62
C SER A 392 6.70 -18.71 1.16
N MET A 393 5.49 -18.90 0.67
CA MET A 393 5.19 -19.02 -0.75
C MET A 393 4.02 -18.10 -1.09
N THR A 394 4.26 -17.16 -2.00
CA THR A 394 3.25 -16.23 -2.49
C THR A 394 2.76 -16.67 -3.87
N ILE A 395 1.45 -16.82 -4.05
CA ILE A 395 0.84 -16.94 -5.38
C ILE A 395 0.47 -15.53 -5.85
N LEU A 396 0.98 -15.12 -7.01
CA LEU A 396 0.64 -13.86 -7.67
C LEU A 396 -0.32 -14.16 -8.83
N PRO A 397 -1.62 -13.81 -8.73
CA PRO A 397 -2.58 -14.08 -9.80
C PRO A 397 -2.31 -13.17 -11.01
N GLY A 398 -2.06 -13.72 -12.19
CA GLY A 398 -1.62 -12.92 -13.34
C GLY A 398 -2.68 -12.00 -13.94
N CYS A 399 -3.95 -12.21 -13.58
CA CYS A 399 -5.11 -11.41 -13.93
C CYS A 399 -5.88 -11.01 -12.68
N ASP A 400 -5.14 -10.67 -11.63
CA ASP A 400 -5.67 -10.10 -10.39
C ASP A 400 -6.29 -8.74 -10.69
N GLY A 401 -7.62 -8.64 -10.61
CA GLY A 401 -8.35 -7.40 -10.77
C GLY A 401 -8.56 -6.67 -9.45
N ASP A 402 -8.26 -7.31 -8.32
CA ASP A 402 -8.43 -6.75 -6.99
C ASP A 402 -7.12 -6.13 -6.49
N VAL A 403 -6.08 -6.95 -6.26
CA VAL A 403 -4.71 -6.52 -5.90
C VAL A 403 -3.82 -6.51 -7.15
N TYR A 404 -4.20 -5.69 -8.14
CA TYR A 404 -3.63 -5.74 -9.49
C TYR A 404 -2.12 -5.40 -9.59
N ASP A 405 -1.55 -4.65 -8.64
CA ASP A 405 -0.11 -4.33 -8.62
C ASP A 405 0.76 -5.50 -8.15
N LEU A 406 0.12 -6.59 -7.72
CA LEU A 406 0.74 -7.82 -7.24
C LEU A 406 1.77 -7.56 -6.11
N GLN A 407 1.45 -6.61 -5.22
CA GLN A 407 2.30 -6.21 -4.09
C GLN A 407 2.75 -7.37 -3.18
N GLY A 408 2.07 -8.52 -3.23
CA GLY A 408 2.51 -9.75 -2.59
C GLY A 408 3.94 -10.20 -2.94
N GLN A 409 4.51 -9.73 -4.06
CA GLN A 409 5.92 -9.95 -4.39
C GLN A 409 6.88 -9.39 -3.31
N MET A 410 6.44 -8.40 -2.53
CA MET A 410 7.22 -7.83 -1.43
C MET A 410 7.46 -8.83 -0.29
N TYR A 411 6.64 -9.86 -0.12
CA TYR A 411 6.89 -10.92 0.87
C TYR A 411 8.13 -11.77 0.56
N ALA A 412 8.61 -11.77 -0.69
CA ALA A 412 9.91 -12.32 -1.04
C ALA A 412 10.97 -11.21 -1.01
N ASP A 413 10.77 -10.14 -1.77
CA ASP A 413 11.83 -9.16 -2.02
C ASP A 413 12.25 -8.36 -0.78
N ARG A 414 11.37 -8.16 0.20
CA ARG A 414 11.65 -7.41 1.43
C ARG A 414 12.22 -8.26 2.56
N THR A 415 12.51 -9.53 2.33
CA THR A 415 13.25 -10.36 3.29
C THR A 415 14.76 -10.29 3.10
N ARG A 416 15.21 -9.76 1.95
CA ARG A 416 16.63 -9.64 1.58
C ARG A 416 17.36 -8.75 2.58
N GLY A 417 18.35 -9.31 3.26
CA GLY A 417 19.20 -8.56 4.20
C GLY A 417 18.58 -8.25 5.56
N ILE A 418 17.32 -8.61 5.80
CA ILE A 418 16.63 -8.34 7.08
C ILE A 418 17.12 -9.25 8.20
N SER A 419 17.17 -10.56 7.93
CA SER A 419 17.63 -11.57 8.90
C SER A 419 18.74 -12.43 8.28
N ARG A 420 18.90 -13.66 8.76
CA ARG A 420 19.95 -14.60 8.34
C ARG A 420 19.77 -15.16 6.93
N GLY A 421 18.66 -14.87 6.25
CA GLY A 421 18.37 -15.34 4.88
C GLY A 421 18.23 -16.87 4.73
N ARG A 422 17.97 -17.58 5.84
CA ARG A 422 17.85 -19.05 5.83
C ARG A 422 16.49 -19.51 5.32
N ALA A 423 15.41 -18.84 5.71
CA ALA A 423 14.06 -19.15 5.26
C ALA A 423 13.97 -18.99 3.73
N LEU A 424 13.27 -19.91 3.07
CA LEU A 424 12.97 -19.79 1.65
C LEU A 424 11.70 -18.96 1.50
N HIS A 425 11.78 -17.88 0.71
CA HIS A 425 10.64 -17.06 0.34
C HIS A 425 10.44 -17.15 -1.16
N SER A 426 9.32 -17.72 -1.57
CA SER A 426 8.97 -18.03 -2.96
C SER A 426 7.88 -17.09 -3.46
N SER A 427 7.95 -16.74 -4.73
CA SER A 427 6.83 -16.17 -5.48
C SER A 427 6.52 -17.05 -6.69
N VAL A 428 5.27 -17.41 -6.87
CA VAL A 428 4.72 -18.20 -7.99
C VAL A 428 3.78 -17.30 -8.78
N TYR A 429 4.20 -16.85 -9.96
CA TYR A 429 3.34 -16.05 -10.84
C TYR A 429 2.42 -16.98 -11.62
N MET A 430 1.12 -16.96 -11.33
CA MET A 430 0.14 -17.84 -11.98
C MET A 430 -0.52 -17.10 -13.15
N VAL A 431 0.02 -17.28 -14.36
CA VAL A 431 -0.48 -16.62 -15.56
C VAL A 431 -1.96 -16.93 -15.77
N GLY A 432 -2.78 -15.90 -16.01
CA GLY A 432 -4.20 -16.04 -16.28
C GLY A 432 -5.09 -16.25 -15.05
N ALA A 433 -4.53 -16.36 -13.85
CA ALA A 433 -5.31 -16.54 -12.64
C ALA A 433 -5.98 -15.23 -12.22
N ASN A 434 -7.27 -15.33 -11.92
CA ASN A 434 -8.13 -14.33 -11.35
C ASN A 434 -7.89 -14.19 -9.82
N HIS A 435 -8.22 -13.07 -9.19
CA HIS A 435 -8.09 -12.98 -7.73
C HIS A 435 -9.11 -13.88 -7.01
N ASN A 436 -10.40 -13.73 -7.35
CA ASN A 436 -11.50 -14.35 -6.61
C ASN A 436 -11.58 -15.87 -6.76
N PHE A 437 -11.17 -16.42 -7.90
CA PHE A 437 -11.40 -17.83 -8.23
C PHE A 437 -10.68 -18.83 -7.30
N PHE A 438 -9.73 -18.40 -6.45
CA PHE A 438 -9.18 -19.27 -5.39
C PHE A 438 -10.18 -19.59 -4.28
N ASN A 439 -11.22 -18.78 -4.12
CA ASN A 439 -12.29 -18.98 -3.14
C ASN A 439 -13.60 -19.31 -3.87
N THR A 440 -14.13 -20.52 -3.65
CA THR A 440 -15.37 -20.97 -4.30
C THR A 440 -16.60 -20.12 -3.92
N GLU A 441 -16.60 -19.48 -2.74
CA GLU A 441 -17.66 -18.58 -2.29
C GLU A 441 -17.55 -17.16 -2.84
N TRP A 442 -16.51 -16.87 -3.62
CA TRP A 442 -16.32 -15.61 -4.37
C TRP A 442 -16.34 -15.86 -5.88
N THR A 443 -16.59 -17.10 -6.30
CA THR A 443 -16.52 -17.51 -7.70
C THR A 443 -17.92 -17.53 -8.32
N PRO A 444 -18.15 -16.79 -9.43
CA PRO A 444 -19.41 -16.85 -10.17
C PRO A 444 -19.80 -18.28 -10.55
N GLY A 445 -21.06 -18.64 -10.32
CA GLY A 445 -21.60 -19.98 -10.60
C GLY A 445 -21.20 -21.07 -9.58
N GLN A 446 -20.46 -20.72 -8.52
CA GLN A 446 -20.12 -21.65 -7.42
C GLN A 446 -20.54 -21.10 -6.05
N ALA A 447 -20.47 -19.78 -5.86
CA ALA A 447 -20.78 -19.12 -4.61
C ALA A 447 -22.25 -19.24 -4.21
N VAL A 448 -22.52 -19.31 -2.90
CA VAL A 448 -23.89 -19.23 -2.37
C VAL A 448 -24.44 -17.80 -2.42
N ALA A 449 -23.55 -16.81 -2.28
CA ALA A 449 -23.88 -15.39 -2.36
C ALA A 449 -23.53 -14.84 -3.76
N PRO A 450 -24.00 -13.64 -4.12
CA PRO A 450 -23.60 -12.97 -5.35
C PRO A 450 -22.07 -12.83 -5.44
N ALA A 451 -21.53 -13.20 -6.60
CA ALA A 451 -20.10 -13.22 -6.85
C ALA A 451 -19.80 -12.65 -8.23
N THR A 452 -18.67 -11.97 -8.37
CA THR A 452 -18.25 -11.31 -9.61
C THR A 452 -16.81 -11.68 -9.98
N ASP A 453 -16.54 -11.66 -11.28
CA ASP A 453 -15.17 -11.71 -11.79
C ASP A 453 -14.51 -10.34 -11.54
N ASP A 454 -13.47 -10.29 -10.72
CA ASP A 454 -12.75 -9.05 -10.39
C ASP A 454 -11.99 -8.46 -11.59
N PHE A 455 -11.74 -9.23 -12.65
CA PHE A 455 -11.19 -8.69 -13.90
C PHE A 455 -12.31 -8.21 -14.82
N ARG A 456 -12.68 -6.92 -14.68
CA ARG A 456 -13.91 -6.36 -15.29
C ARG A 456 -13.85 -6.06 -16.79
N ARG A 457 -12.67 -5.97 -17.41
CA ARG A 457 -12.57 -5.69 -18.84
C ARG A 457 -12.92 -6.93 -19.66
N THR A 458 -13.74 -6.73 -20.68
CA THR A 458 -14.18 -7.80 -21.58
C THR A 458 -13.37 -7.88 -22.88
N ASP A 459 -12.52 -6.89 -23.16
CA ASP A 459 -11.74 -6.75 -24.39
C ASP A 459 -10.21 -6.93 -24.22
N ASP A 460 -9.75 -7.47 -23.09
CA ASP A 460 -8.34 -7.74 -22.83
C ASP A 460 -7.86 -9.07 -23.45
N ALA A 461 -6.74 -9.03 -24.16
CA ALA A 461 -6.21 -10.18 -24.89
C ALA A 461 -5.62 -11.30 -24.01
N VAL A 462 -5.39 -11.04 -22.72
CA VAL A 462 -4.76 -11.98 -21.77
C VAL A 462 -5.74 -12.47 -20.70
N CYS A 463 -6.58 -11.57 -20.20
CA CYS A 463 -7.36 -11.76 -18.99
C CYS A 463 -8.87 -11.80 -19.19
N SER A 464 -9.40 -11.40 -20.36
CA SER A 464 -10.82 -11.60 -20.64
C SER A 464 -11.20 -13.08 -20.59
N PRO A 465 -12.38 -13.42 -20.02
CA PRO A 465 -12.94 -14.77 -20.11
C PRO A 465 -12.93 -15.31 -21.54
N GLY A 466 -12.54 -16.58 -21.70
CA GLY A 466 -12.47 -17.25 -23.01
C GLY A 466 -11.16 -17.06 -23.78
N THR A 467 -10.27 -16.15 -23.36
CA THR A 467 -8.93 -16.05 -23.96
C THR A 467 -8.05 -17.26 -23.62
N ALA A 468 -7.05 -17.53 -24.47
CA ALA A 468 -6.21 -18.72 -24.34
C ALA A 468 -5.35 -18.75 -23.06
N THR A 469 -5.05 -17.59 -22.48
CA THR A 469 -4.24 -17.46 -21.27
C THR A 469 -5.07 -17.42 -19.99
N ARG A 470 -6.32 -16.96 -20.05
CA ARG A 470 -7.23 -16.88 -18.90
C ARG A 470 -7.56 -18.27 -18.34
N LEU A 471 -7.40 -18.45 -17.04
CA LEU A 471 -7.75 -19.70 -16.37
C LEU A 471 -9.26 -19.73 -16.08
N SER A 472 -9.87 -20.91 -16.23
CA SER A 472 -11.19 -21.15 -15.65
C SER A 472 -11.06 -21.34 -14.14
N ALA A 473 -12.11 -21.04 -13.38
CA ALA A 473 -12.11 -21.18 -11.92
C ALA A 473 -11.65 -22.57 -11.47
N GLU A 474 -12.20 -23.62 -12.07
CA GLU A 474 -11.85 -25.01 -11.72
C GLU A 474 -10.37 -25.34 -12.02
N ARG A 475 -9.80 -24.84 -13.12
CA ARG A 475 -8.36 -25.01 -13.43
C ARG A 475 -7.49 -24.25 -12.43
N GLN A 476 -7.87 -23.02 -12.09
CA GLN A 476 -7.16 -22.20 -11.13
C GLN A 476 -7.19 -22.81 -9.73
N GLN A 477 -8.35 -23.26 -9.25
CA GLN A 477 -8.52 -23.92 -7.94
C GLN A 477 -7.62 -25.16 -7.83
N ARG A 478 -7.62 -26.03 -8.85
CA ARG A 478 -6.71 -27.19 -8.89
C ARG A 478 -5.24 -26.80 -8.82
N ALA A 479 -4.83 -25.77 -9.56
CA ALA A 479 -3.47 -25.25 -9.49
C ALA A 479 -3.15 -24.67 -8.10
N GLY A 480 -4.04 -23.85 -7.54
CA GLY A 480 -3.96 -23.31 -6.18
C GLY A 480 -3.75 -24.41 -5.14
N SER A 481 -4.64 -25.40 -5.08
CA SER A 481 -4.54 -26.54 -4.16
C SER A 481 -3.22 -27.28 -4.31
N THR A 482 -2.75 -27.46 -5.55
CA THR A 482 -1.48 -28.15 -5.84
C THR A 482 -0.28 -27.38 -5.26
N TYR A 483 -0.22 -26.06 -5.44
CA TYR A 483 0.86 -25.24 -4.90
C TYR A 483 0.76 -25.06 -3.38
N ILE A 484 -0.44 -24.96 -2.80
CA ILE A 484 -0.65 -24.99 -1.34
C ILE A 484 -0.12 -26.30 -0.75
N ALA A 485 -0.44 -27.45 -1.37
CA ALA A 485 0.08 -28.75 -0.94
C ALA A 485 1.60 -28.87 -1.14
N ALA A 486 2.17 -28.23 -2.16
CA ALA A 486 3.62 -28.15 -2.36
C ALA A 486 4.29 -27.43 -1.18
N ALA A 487 3.74 -26.28 -0.76
CA ALA A 487 4.25 -25.52 0.38
C ALA A 487 4.08 -26.29 1.69
N ALA A 488 2.95 -26.96 1.90
CA ALA A 488 2.73 -27.83 3.06
C ALA A 488 3.80 -28.93 3.15
N ARG A 489 4.06 -29.64 2.03
CA ARG A 489 5.10 -30.68 1.97
C ARG A 489 6.50 -30.12 2.21
N LEU A 490 6.85 -28.98 1.62
CA LEU A 490 8.17 -28.39 1.78
C LEU A 490 8.41 -27.86 3.20
N PHE A 491 7.51 -26.99 3.68
CA PHE A 491 7.72 -26.23 4.91
C PHE A 491 7.38 -27.01 6.18
N VAL A 492 6.34 -27.85 6.13
CA VAL A 492 5.84 -28.59 7.29
C VAL A 492 6.38 -30.01 7.33
N ALA A 493 6.31 -30.74 6.21
CA ALA A 493 6.76 -32.13 6.16
C ALA A 493 8.27 -32.28 5.89
N GLY A 494 8.95 -31.21 5.46
CA GLY A 494 10.39 -31.24 5.16
C GLY A 494 10.74 -32.01 3.88
N ASP A 495 9.79 -32.16 2.96
CA ASP A 495 9.99 -32.90 1.71
C ASP A 495 10.64 -32.02 0.63
N ASP A 496 11.97 -32.01 0.57
CA ASP A 496 12.71 -31.19 -0.40
C ASP A 496 12.47 -31.61 -1.86
N LYS A 497 11.85 -32.78 -2.13
CA LYS A 497 11.56 -33.25 -3.50
C LYS A 497 10.51 -32.38 -4.22
N VAL A 498 9.72 -31.60 -3.48
CA VAL A 498 8.78 -30.62 -4.07
C VAL A 498 9.39 -29.22 -4.24
N ARG A 499 10.56 -28.94 -3.64
CA ARG A 499 11.26 -27.64 -3.74
C ARG A 499 11.41 -27.12 -5.18
N PRO A 500 11.70 -27.96 -6.20
CA PRO A 500 11.83 -27.48 -7.58
C PRO A 500 10.58 -26.79 -8.15
N LEU A 501 9.40 -27.03 -7.57
CA LEU A 501 8.16 -26.33 -7.93
C LEU A 501 8.11 -24.89 -7.39
N LEU A 502 8.83 -24.60 -6.31
CA LEU A 502 8.71 -23.35 -5.56
C LEU A 502 9.98 -22.50 -5.61
N ASP A 503 11.13 -23.05 -6.00
CA ASP A 503 12.41 -22.37 -5.87
C ASP A 503 12.93 -21.73 -7.15
N GLY A 504 12.19 -21.79 -8.27
CA GLY A 504 12.67 -21.30 -9.57
C GLY A 504 13.47 -22.30 -10.40
N SER A 505 13.42 -23.60 -10.10
CA SER A 505 14.03 -24.67 -10.92
C SER A 505 13.33 -24.95 -12.26
N HIS A 506 12.33 -24.15 -12.65
CA HIS A 506 11.53 -24.32 -13.86
C HIS A 506 10.91 -25.74 -13.98
N ARG A 507 10.12 -26.12 -12.97
CA ARG A 507 9.35 -27.37 -12.97
C ARG A 507 7.86 -27.09 -12.83
N ARG A 508 7.02 -27.97 -13.37
CA ARG A 508 5.55 -27.95 -13.16
C ARG A 508 5.07 -29.17 -12.41
N ALA A 509 3.95 -29.01 -11.69
CA ALA A 509 3.23 -30.12 -11.09
C ALA A 509 2.16 -30.63 -12.08
N PRO A 510 2.04 -31.95 -12.32
CA PRO A 510 1.01 -32.51 -13.20
C PRO A 510 -0.42 -32.15 -12.77
N SER A 511 -0.75 -32.25 -11.49
CA SER A 511 -2.08 -31.93 -10.94
C SER A 511 -2.48 -30.46 -11.07
N ALA A 512 -1.53 -29.56 -11.25
CA ALA A 512 -1.82 -28.16 -11.55
C ALA A 512 -2.32 -27.95 -12.99
N GLY A 513 -2.33 -29.01 -13.82
CA GLY A 513 -2.68 -28.94 -15.23
C GLY A 513 -1.59 -28.27 -16.08
N PRO A 514 -1.89 -27.88 -17.33
CA PRO A 514 -0.96 -27.15 -18.19
C PRO A 514 -0.79 -25.67 -17.77
N VAL A 515 -1.07 -25.32 -16.51
CA VAL A 515 -0.99 -23.95 -16.00
C VAL A 515 0.46 -23.47 -16.01
N ARG A 516 0.68 -22.27 -16.56
CA ARG A 516 1.98 -21.59 -16.54
C ARG A 516 2.13 -20.84 -15.20
N ALA A 517 2.87 -21.47 -14.29
CA ALA A 517 3.13 -20.93 -12.96
C ALA A 517 4.63 -20.89 -12.65
N PRO A 518 5.45 -20.07 -13.36
CA PRO A 518 6.87 -19.93 -13.04
C PRO A 518 7.06 -19.44 -11.60
N ALA A 519 8.05 -20.01 -10.93
CA ALA A 519 8.45 -19.62 -9.59
C ALA A 519 9.80 -18.89 -9.59
N GLN A 520 10.03 -18.08 -8.57
CA GLN A 520 11.34 -17.58 -8.18
C GLN A 520 11.44 -17.64 -6.65
N ALA A 521 12.66 -17.62 -6.11
CA ALA A 521 12.82 -17.55 -4.67
C ALA A 521 14.05 -16.77 -4.21
N VAL A 522 13.97 -16.25 -3.00
CA VAL A 522 15.12 -15.76 -2.21
C VAL A 522 15.30 -16.61 -0.96
N GLY A 523 16.47 -16.49 -0.33
CA GLY A 523 16.85 -17.38 0.77
C GLY A 523 16.95 -18.85 0.33
N GLY A 524 16.89 -19.79 1.27
CA GLY A 524 16.96 -21.22 0.97
C GLY A 524 18.28 -21.63 0.28
N ASN A 525 19.38 -21.64 1.04
CA ASN A 525 20.73 -21.96 0.53
C ASN A 525 21.20 -21.05 -0.63
N ARG A 526 20.82 -19.77 -0.58
CA ARG A 526 21.31 -18.72 -1.48
C ARG A 526 22.28 -17.78 -0.76
N THR A 527 23.35 -17.41 -1.46
CA THR A 527 24.33 -16.41 -1.02
C THR A 527 24.21 -15.18 -1.91
N ALA A 528 24.11 -13.98 -1.34
CA ALA A 528 24.00 -12.75 -2.11
C ALA A 528 25.19 -12.59 -3.06
N ALA A 529 24.91 -12.35 -4.34
CA ALA A 529 25.92 -12.05 -5.35
C ALA A 529 25.81 -10.59 -5.82
N VAL A 530 24.76 -10.28 -6.58
CA VAL A 530 24.49 -8.92 -7.07
C VAL A 530 23.16 -8.45 -6.49
N LEU A 531 23.21 -7.51 -5.56
CA LEU A 531 22.05 -6.75 -5.08
C LEU A 531 22.24 -5.31 -5.56
N PRO A 532 21.56 -4.88 -6.64
CA PRO A 532 21.73 -3.54 -7.16
C PRO A 532 21.44 -2.47 -6.10
N SER A 533 22.28 -1.45 -6.09
CA SER A 533 22.24 -0.29 -5.18
C SER A 533 22.72 0.95 -5.92
N ALA A 534 22.57 2.13 -5.32
CA ALA A 534 23.10 3.38 -5.87
C ALA A 534 24.63 3.33 -6.13
N ALA A 535 25.37 2.52 -5.36
CA ALA A 535 26.82 2.34 -5.52
C ALA A 535 27.20 1.34 -6.63
N THR A 536 26.23 0.63 -7.23
CA THR A 536 26.50 -0.37 -8.27
C THR A 536 26.88 0.31 -9.58
N LYS A 537 28.05 -0.01 -10.12
CA LYS A 537 28.53 0.52 -11.40
C LYS A 537 28.06 -0.38 -12.54
N VAL A 538 27.50 0.22 -13.59
CA VAL A 538 27.02 -0.49 -14.77
C VAL A 538 27.65 0.09 -16.04
N ALA A 539 28.25 -0.75 -16.87
CA ALA A 539 28.66 -0.41 -18.24
C ALA A 539 27.78 -1.17 -19.24
N GLY A 540 27.42 -0.54 -20.36
CA GLY A 540 26.47 -1.12 -21.34
C GLY A 540 25.01 -1.09 -20.89
N GLY A 541 24.69 -0.37 -19.82
CA GLY A 541 23.36 -0.21 -19.23
C GLY A 541 23.41 0.87 -18.14
N ARG A 542 22.41 0.89 -17.26
CA ARG A 542 22.37 1.80 -16.11
C ARG A 542 21.70 1.17 -14.89
N ILE A 543 21.96 1.75 -13.72
CA ILE A 543 21.08 1.57 -12.57
C ILE A 543 19.78 2.34 -12.80
N CYS A 544 18.69 1.78 -12.32
CA CYS A 544 17.39 2.42 -12.29
C CYS A 544 16.74 2.26 -10.92
N GLU A 545 15.90 3.22 -10.54
CA GLU A 545 15.16 3.23 -9.28
C GLU A 545 13.76 2.62 -9.50
N HIS A 546 13.30 1.81 -8.54
CA HIS A 546 12.00 1.15 -8.64
C HIS A 546 10.85 2.16 -8.52
N LEU A 547 10.96 3.09 -7.56
CA LEU A 547 9.93 4.07 -7.21
C LEU A 547 10.57 5.46 -7.08
N THR A 548 10.33 6.32 -8.08
CA THR A 548 10.86 7.68 -8.13
C THR A 548 10.02 8.54 -9.06
N GLY A 549 9.88 9.83 -8.73
CA GLY A 549 9.27 10.83 -9.62
C GLY A 549 10.15 11.20 -10.82
N ASP A 550 11.46 10.88 -10.77
CA ASP A 550 12.41 11.20 -11.83
C ASP A 550 12.31 10.21 -12.99
N ARG A 551 11.73 10.66 -14.11
CA ARG A 551 11.55 9.86 -15.34
C ARG A 551 12.86 9.37 -15.94
N ALA A 552 13.99 10.04 -15.71
CA ALA A 552 15.29 9.60 -16.21
C ALA A 552 15.85 8.43 -15.39
N LYS A 553 15.51 8.36 -14.09
CA LYS A 553 16.01 7.34 -13.16
C LYS A 553 15.12 6.12 -13.06
N VAL A 554 13.80 6.26 -13.21
CA VAL A 554 12.82 5.17 -13.04
C VAL A 554 13.12 3.96 -13.93
N CYS A 555 12.87 2.75 -13.41
CA CYS A 555 13.03 1.49 -14.14
C CYS A 555 11.97 1.29 -15.24
N LEU A 556 10.71 1.64 -14.94
CA LEU A 556 9.56 1.55 -15.83
C LEU A 556 8.77 2.88 -15.77
N PRO A 557 8.85 3.75 -16.80
CA PRO A 557 8.07 4.99 -16.83
C PRO A 557 6.58 4.69 -17.04
N ARG A 558 5.71 5.39 -16.29
CA ARG A 558 4.32 4.97 -16.04
C ARG A 558 3.21 5.27 -17.07
N PRO A 559 3.25 6.23 -18.03
CA PRO A 559 2.04 6.45 -18.84
C PRO A 559 1.80 5.32 -19.87
N GLY A 560 0.78 4.49 -19.64
CA GLY A 560 0.32 3.42 -20.56
C GLY A 560 1.28 2.23 -20.72
N GLY A 561 2.21 2.06 -19.78
CA GLY A 561 3.31 1.09 -19.86
C GLY A 561 3.19 -0.09 -18.89
N THR A 562 3.96 -1.14 -19.15
CA THR A 562 4.04 -2.35 -18.32
C THR A 562 4.39 -2.07 -16.86
N GLU A 563 3.67 -2.69 -15.92
CA GLU A 563 3.98 -2.68 -14.49
C GLU A 563 4.72 -3.94 -14.02
N SER A 564 5.43 -3.82 -12.89
CA SER A 564 6.24 -4.89 -12.29
C SER A 564 5.88 -5.13 -10.83
N PRO A 565 5.65 -6.39 -10.40
CA PRO A 565 5.38 -6.68 -8.98
C PRO A 565 6.59 -6.36 -8.10
N HIS A 566 7.80 -6.36 -8.67
CA HIS A 566 9.03 -5.97 -7.95
C HIS A 566 9.07 -4.49 -7.59
N PHE A 567 8.26 -3.67 -8.27
CA PHE A 567 8.19 -2.22 -8.15
C PHE A 567 6.85 -1.77 -7.53
N ALA A 568 6.20 -2.67 -6.78
CA ALA A 568 4.99 -2.36 -6.03
C ALA A 568 5.15 -1.10 -5.19
N HIS A 569 4.16 -0.22 -5.29
CA HIS A 569 4.12 1.09 -4.64
C HIS A 569 3.98 0.93 -3.13
N TRP A 570 4.31 1.99 -2.41
CA TRP A 570 4.07 2.11 -0.98
C TRP A 570 3.61 3.54 -0.70
N MET A 571 3.16 3.83 0.52
CA MET A 571 2.56 5.09 1.01
C MET A 571 3.12 6.40 0.41
N LEU A 572 4.37 6.41 -0.05
CA LEU A 572 5.05 7.52 -0.69
C LEU A 572 5.37 7.23 -2.17
N GLY A 573 5.16 8.21 -3.05
CA GLY A 573 5.45 8.09 -4.49
C GLY A 573 6.93 7.92 -4.85
N THR A 574 7.86 8.09 -3.89
CA THR A 574 9.28 7.82 -4.06
C THR A 574 9.80 7.00 -2.88
N GLU A 575 10.58 5.96 -3.18
CA GLU A 575 11.20 5.12 -2.16
C GLU A 575 12.70 4.88 -2.46
N PRO A 576 13.61 5.57 -1.76
CA PRO A 576 15.04 5.38 -1.94
C PRO A 576 15.49 3.96 -1.57
N GLY A 577 16.62 3.53 -2.13
CA GLY A 577 17.26 2.26 -1.78
C GLY A 577 16.80 1.05 -2.62
N ARG A 578 15.75 1.16 -3.44
CA ARG A 578 15.30 0.09 -4.34
C ARG A 578 15.79 0.28 -5.75
N HIS A 579 16.71 -0.58 -6.17
CA HIS A 579 17.36 -0.47 -7.47
C HIS A 579 17.33 -1.77 -8.26
N SER A 580 17.32 -1.64 -9.58
CA SER A 580 17.59 -2.71 -10.54
C SER A 580 18.61 -2.22 -11.57
N VAL A 581 19.18 -3.15 -12.34
CA VAL A 581 19.96 -2.81 -13.52
C VAL A 581 19.06 -2.90 -14.75
N THR A 582 19.07 -1.89 -15.63
CA THR A 582 18.39 -1.96 -16.93
C THR A 582 19.38 -1.74 -18.06
N ALA A 583 19.15 -2.46 -19.16
CA ALA A 583 19.94 -2.31 -20.38
C ALA A 583 19.05 -2.44 -21.61
N LYS A 584 19.40 -1.72 -22.68
CA LYS A 584 18.80 -1.80 -24.01
C LYS A 584 19.94 -1.90 -25.02
N TRP A 585 19.78 -2.76 -26.02
CA TRP A 585 20.76 -2.92 -27.08
C TRP A 585 20.08 -2.95 -28.46
N SER A 586 20.82 -2.52 -29.47
CA SER A 586 20.45 -2.55 -30.89
C SER A 586 21.38 -3.41 -31.74
N ARG A 587 22.40 -4.02 -31.11
CA ARG A 587 23.30 -5.02 -31.70
C ARG A 587 23.66 -6.05 -30.63
N SER A 588 23.86 -7.30 -31.04
CA SER A 588 24.37 -8.35 -30.14
C SER A 588 25.85 -8.15 -29.81
N GLY A 589 26.31 -8.72 -28.69
CA GLY A 589 27.74 -8.91 -28.39
C GLY A 589 28.37 -7.89 -27.46
N VAL A 590 27.73 -6.74 -27.22
CA VAL A 590 28.22 -5.75 -26.24
C VAL A 590 27.78 -6.14 -24.83
N PRO A 591 28.70 -6.45 -23.89
CA PRO A 591 28.35 -6.89 -22.56
C PRO A 591 27.78 -5.77 -21.70
N VAL A 592 26.72 -6.09 -20.94
CA VAL A 592 26.28 -5.31 -19.78
C VAL A 592 27.10 -5.78 -18.58
N ARG A 593 28.05 -4.98 -18.12
CA ARG A 593 28.89 -5.30 -16.97
C ARG A 593 28.32 -4.65 -15.71
N VAL A 594 28.00 -5.46 -14.72
CA VAL A 594 27.48 -5.05 -13.42
C VAL A 594 28.54 -5.29 -12.34
N THR A 595 28.97 -4.22 -11.70
CA THR A 595 30.00 -4.25 -10.63
C THR A 595 29.37 -3.72 -9.34
N PRO A 596 28.98 -4.61 -8.40
CA PRO A 596 28.51 -4.20 -7.09
C PRO A 596 29.59 -3.42 -6.31
N GLU A 597 29.18 -2.73 -5.25
CA GLU A 597 30.10 -1.97 -4.37
C GLU A 597 31.21 -2.86 -3.79
N ARG A 598 30.85 -4.09 -3.39
CA ARG A 598 31.76 -5.07 -2.80
C ARG A 598 31.84 -6.32 -3.66
N SER A 599 33.01 -6.95 -3.70
CA SER A 599 33.15 -8.28 -4.30
C SER A 599 32.25 -9.29 -3.59
N PHE A 600 31.76 -10.28 -4.31
CA PHE A 600 30.85 -11.30 -3.79
C PHE A 600 31.41 -12.71 -3.96
N SER A 601 30.83 -13.66 -3.21
CA SER A 601 31.27 -15.05 -3.24
C SER A 601 30.27 -15.96 -3.96
N LEU A 602 30.80 -16.81 -4.85
CA LEU A 602 30.12 -17.97 -5.42
C LEU A 602 30.68 -19.29 -4.87
N ALA A 603 31.57 -19.23 -3.88
CA ALA A 603 32.16 -20.41 -3.27
C ALA A 603 31.07 -21.29 -2.64
N GLY A 604 31.12 -22.60 -2.91
CA GLY A 604 30.11 -23.56 -2.46
C GLY A 604 28.76 -23.46 -3.17
N SER A 605 28.62 -22.62 -4.19
CA SER A 605 27.43 -22.56 -5.05
C SER A 605 27.52 -23.59 -6.18
N ARG A 606 26.39 -24.16 -6.57
CA ARG A 606 26.26 -25.02 -7.76
C ARG A 606 26.00 -24.18 -9.02
N SER A 607 25.21 -23.12 -8.87
CA SER A 607 24.83 -22.22 -9.96
C SER A 607 24.82 -20.77 -9.49
N LEU A 608 24.97 -19.84 -10.43
CA LEU A 608 24.54 -18.46 -10.28
C LEU A 608 23.07 -18.38 -10.72
N ALA A 609 22.19 -17.99 -9.80
CA ALA A 609 20.77 -17.73 -10.05
C ALA A 609 20.57 -16.23 -10.28
N LEU A 610 19.87 -15.87 -11.35
CA LEU A 610 19.59 -14.50 -11.76
C LEU A 610 18.08 -14.31 -11.78
N ARG A 611 17.56 -13.25 -11.15
CA ARG A 611 16.15 -12.86 -11.28
C ARG A 611 16.08 -11.70 -12.24
N MET A 612 15.57 -11.94 -13.45
CA MET A 612 15.53 -10.93 -14.52
C MET A 612 14.27 -11.05 -15.36
N PHE A 613 13.90 -9.95 -16.00
CA PHE A 613 12.78 -9.92 -16.94
C PHE A 613 13.12 -9.11 -18.19
N VAL A 614 12.34 -9.38 -19.23
CA VAL A 614 12.34 -8.70 -20.52
C VAL A 614 10.93 -8.14 -20.75
N PRO A 615 10.71 -7.26 -21.74
CA PRO A 615 9.36 -6.74 -22.00
C PRO A 615 8.34 -7.88 -22.19
N PRO A 616 7.10 -7.72 -21.70
CA PRO A 616 6.04 -8.72 -21.90
C PRO A 616 5.85 -9.10 -23.36
N ASN A 617 5.34 -10.31 -23.59
CA ASN A 617 5.07 -10.87 -24.91
C ASN A 617 6.30 -11.04 -25.84
N THR A 618 7.52 -10.73 -25.38
CA THR A 618 8.75 -10.99 -26.15
C THR A 618 9.23 -12.43 -25.96
N THR A 619 9.91 -12.99 -26.97
CA THR A 619 10.42 -14.37 -26.95
C THR A 619 11.87 -14.43 -27.44
N GLY A 620 12.62 -15.42 -26.98
CA GLY A 620 13.92 -15.77 -27.54
C GLY A 620 15.05 -14.80 -27.17
N THR A 621 14.93 -14.03 -26.08
CA THR A 621 16.03 -13.17 -25.63
C THR A 621 17.15 -14.03 -25.06
N GLU A 622 18.25 -14.17 -25.81
CA GLU A 622 19.43 -14.94 -25.40
C GLU A 622 20.53 -14.05 -24.83
N LEU A 623 21.07 -14.45 -23.67
CA LEU A 623 22.17 -13.78 -22.98
C LEU A 623 23.24 -14.79 -22.59
N ASP A 624 24.50 -14.51 -22.91
CA ASP A 624 25.61 -15.20 -22.26
C ASP A 624 25.88 -14.57 -20.90
N VAL A 625 26.06 -15.40 -19.88
CA VAL A 625 26.37 -14.97 -18.52
C VAL A 625 27.84 -15.23 -18.25
N GLY A 626 28.57 -14.19 -17.84
CA GLY A 626 29.97 -14.27 -17.47
C GLY A 626 30.26 -13.66 -16.11
N VAL A 627 31.39 -14.01 -15.52
CA VAL A 627 31.89 -13.40 -14.28
C VAL A 627 33.37 -13.07 -14.39
N THR A 628 33.82 -12.05 -13.67
CA THR A 628 35.23 -11.67 -13.53
C THR A 628 35.59 -11.63 -12.06
N ASP A 629 36.71 -12.25 -11.66
CA ASP A 629 37.21 -12.19 -10.29
C ASP A 629 38.07 -10.95 -10.01
N THR A 630 38.46 -10.72 -8.75
CA THR A 630 39.29 -9.56 -8.38
C THR A 630 40.71 -9.62 -8.92
N SER A 631 41.19 -10.78 -9.39
CA SER A 631 42.49 -10.92 -10.08
C SER A 631 42.41 -10.56 -11.57
N GLY A 632 41.21 -10.38 -12.11
CA GLY A 632 40.95 -10.05 -13.51
C GLY A 632 40.66 -11.26 -14.40
N LYS A 633 40.69 -12.49 -13.87
CA LYS A 633 40.32 -13.69 -14.64
C LYS A 633 38.83 -13.67 -14.94
N ARG A 634 38.47 -14.08 -16.16
CA ARG A 634 37.08 -14.08 -16.67
C ARG A 634 36.66 -15.47 -17.11
N ALA A 635 35.38 -15.80 -16.91
CA ALA A 635 34.79 -17.02 -17.42
C ALA A 635 33.34 -16.79 -17.86
N ARG A 636 32.99 -17.32 -19.04
CA ARG A 636 31.58 -17.48 -19.48
C ARG A 636 31.01 -18.70 -18.77
N LEU A 637 29.98 -18.50 -17.95
CA LEU A 637 29.30 -19.56 -17.19
C LEU A 637 28.35 -20.37 -18.07
N GLY A 638 27.66 -19.71 -18.99
CA GLY A 638 26.69 -20.36 -19.88
C GLY A 638 25.83 -19.35 -20.63
N ARG A 639 24.81 -19.86 -21.32
CA ARG A 639 23.78 -19.06 -22.00
C ARG A 639 22.42 -19.30 -21.33
N VAL A 640 21.61 -18.25 -21.24
CA VAL A 640 20.21 -18.32 -20.82
C VAL A 640 19.30 -17.73 -21.88
N THR A 641 18.07 -18.24 -21.95
CA THR A 641 16.99 -17.70 -22.78
C THR A 641 15.89 -17.18 -21.86
N VAL A 642 15.41 -15.97 -22.13
CA VAL A 642 14.38 -15.28 -21.35
C VAL A 642 13.25 -14.88 -22.27
N ASP A 643 12.05 -15.30 -21.92
CA ASP A 643 10.81 -14.86 -22.56
C ASP A 643 10.02 -14.00 -21.59
N GLY A 644 9.37 -12.97 -22.13
CA GLY A 644 8.39 -12.17 -21.43
C GLY A 644 7.21 -13.01 -20.96
N LEU A 645 6.57 -12.57 -19.88
CA LEU A 645 5.27 -13.09 -19.52
C LEU A 645 4.21 -12.53 -20.49
N PRO A 646 3.09 -13.24 -20.72
CA PRO A 646 1.94 -12.67 -21.38
C PRO A 646 1.44 -11.50 -20.54
N GLY A 647 1.14 -10.38 -21.19
CA GLY A 647 0.59 -9.24 -20.47
C GLY A 647 0.13 -8.10 -21.37
N THR A 648 -0.69 -7.25 -20.79
CA THR A 648 -1.21 -6.01 -21.36
C THR A 648 -0.88 -4.85 -20.42
N ASP A 649 -1.34 -3.65 -20.77
CA ASP A 649 -1.36 -2.47 -19.91
C ASP A 649 -2.23 -2.67 -18.65
N MET A 650 -3.08 -3.69 -18.64
CA MET A 650 -3.94 -4.07 -17.52
C MET A 650 -3.33 -5.10 -16.58
N THR A 651 -2.12 -5.59 -16.88
CA THR A 651 -1.48 -6.66 -16.12
C THR A 651 -0.09 -6.26 -15.62
N THR A 652 0.27 -6.75 -14.45
CA THR A 652 1.58 -6.51 -13.83
C THR A 652 2.57 -7.61 -14.21
N SER A 653 2.86 -7.71 -15.52
CA SER A 653 3.57 -8.85 -16.12
C SER A 653 5.09 -8.70 -16.27
N ALA A 654 5.69 -7.53 -15.94
CA ALA A 654 7.15 -7.38 -15.92
C ALA A 654 7.74 -8.03 -14.66
N TRP A 655 7.75 -9.36 -14.62
CA TRP A 655 8.14 -10.11 -13.43
C TRP A 655 9.42 -10.91 -13.63
N GLY A 656 10.34 -10.79 -12.67
CA GLY A 656 11.65 -11.42 -12.69
C GLY A 656 11.55 -12.94 -12.65
N ARG A 657 11.94 -13.59 -13.74
CA ARG A 657 12.09 -15.05 -13.80
C ARG A 657 13.44 -15.43 -13.23
N GLU A 658 13.48 -16.48 -12.42
CA GLU A 658 14.75 -17.05 -11.98
C GLU A 658 15.37 -17.91 -13.09
N LEU A 659 16.63 -17.63 -13.42
CA LEU A 659 17.43 -18.34 -14.43
C LEU A 659 18.74 -18.76 -13.79
N ARG A 660 19.17 -20.01 -14.01
CA ARG A 660 20.36 -20.55 -13.35
C ARG A 660 21.41 -20.97 -14.36
N VAL A 661 22.64 -20.51 -14.15
CA VAL A 661 23.82 -20.95 -14.91
C VAL A 661 24.81 -21.67 -13.98
N PRO A 662 25.28 -22.89 -14.33
CA PRO A 662 26.26 -23.60 -13.51
C PRO A 662 27.58 -22.82 -13.36
N VAL A 663 28.18 -22.83 -12.18
CA VAL A 663 29.48 -22.14 -11.94
C VAL A 663 30.70 -22.98 -12.34
N LYS A 664 30.49 -24.21 -12.83
CA LYS A 664 31.56 -25.17 -13.17
C LYS A 664 32.62 -24.59 -14.14
N ALA A 665 32.20 -23.74 -15.07
CA ALA A 665 33.11 -23.12 -16.04
C ALA A 665 34.08 -22.12 -15.38
N ALA A 666 33.63 -21.40 -14.34
CA ALA A 666 34.51 -20.53 -13.56
C ALA A 666 35.51 -21.33 -12.71
N VAL A 667 35.11 -22.49 -12.18
CA VAL A 667 36.03 -23.41 -11.49
C VAL A 667 37.10 -23.93 -12.45
N ALA A 668 36.70 -24.41 -13.64
CA ALA A 668 37.62 -24.91 -14.65
C ALA A 668 38.60 -23.84 -15.15
N ALA A 669 38.15 -22.58 -15.23
CA ALA A 669 38.99 -21.43 -15.59
C ALA A 669 39.86 -20.90 -14.42
N GLY A 670 39.79 -21.52 -13.24
CA GLY A 670 40.63 -21.18 -12.08
C GLY A 670 40.36 -19.79 -11.50
N LEU A 671 39.10 -19.35 -11.50
CA LEU A 671 38.67 -18.09 -10.86
C LEU A 671 38.63 -18.22 -9.33
N ASP A 672 38.97 -17.14 -8.62
CA ASP A 672 38.75 -17.04 -7.18
C ASP A 672 37.26 -16.81 -6.87
N LEU A 673 36.51 -17.90 -6.70
CA LEU A 673 35.07 -17.85 -6.39
C LEU A 673 34.75 -17.20 -5.04
N LYS A 674 35.73 -16.92 -4.16
CA LYS A 674 35.49 -16.17 -2.92
C LYS A 674 35.43 -14.66 -3.19
N ARG A 675 36.04 -14.19 -4.28
CA ARG A 675 36.20 -12.77 -4.62
C ARG A 675 35.86 -12.51 -6.09
N ILE A 676 34.58 -12.66 -6.42
CA ILE A 676 34.06 -12.24 -7.72
C ILE A 676 33.81 -10.73 -7.72
N LYS A 677 34.32 -10.04 -8.75
CA LYS A 677 34.27 -8.59 -8.88
C LYS A 677 33.03 -8.12 -9.66
N SER A 678 32.71 -8.78 -10.77
CA SER A 678 31.62 -8.34 -11.64
C SER A 678 30.89 -9.48 -12.35
N LEU A 679 29.62 -9.23 -12.65
CA LEU A 679 28.74 -10.03 -13.50
C LEU A 679 28.68 -9.40 -14.90
N GLU A 680 28.71 -10.20 -15.96
CA GLU A 680 28.52 -9.76 -17.34
C GLU A 680 27.33 -10.46 -17.97
N LEU A 681 26.45 -9.70 -18.63
CA LEU A 681 25.34 -10.20 -19.44
C LEU A 681 25.58 -9.76 -20.89
N THR A 682 25.91 -10.69 -21.78
CA THR A 682 26.23 -10.39 -23.19
C THR A 682 25.07 -10.80 -24.09
N PRO A 683 24.34 -9.85 -24.70
CA PRO A 683 23.22 -10.18 -25.56
C PRO A 683 23.65 -10.92 -26.83
N ARG A 684 22.86 -11.92 -27.21
CA ARG A 684 23.03 -12.69 -28.45
C ARG A 684 21.93 -12.44 -29.47
N THR A 685 20.87 -11.74 -29.07
CA THR A 685 19.87 -11.22 -30.01
C THR A 685 20.29 -9.88 -30.59
N GLY A 686 19.85 -9.60 -31.82
CA GLY A 686 20.18 -8.37 -32.55
C GLY A 686 19.69 -7.11 -31.83
N SER A 687 18.58 -7.16 -31.10
CA SER A 687 18.12 -6.07 -30.24
C SER A 687 17.36 -6.62 -29.03
N GLY A 688 17.14 -5.77 -28.04
CA GLY A 688 16.32 -6.12 -26.88
C GLY A 688 16.47 -5.16 -25.71
N LYS A 689 15.74 -5.48 -24.64
CA LYS A 689 15.77 -4.75 -23.37
C LYS A 689 15.67 -5.76 -22.23
N LEU A 690 16.35 -5.50 -21.13
CA LEU A 690 16.30 -6.33 -19.93
C LEU A 690 16.30 -5.49 -18.66
N TRP A 691 15.84 -6.12 -17.58
CA TRP A 691 16.01 -5.66 -16.21
C TRP A 691 16.50 -6.83 -15.35
N LEU A 692 17.61 -6.62 -14.66
CA LEU A 692 18.13 -7.53 -13.64
C LEU A 692 17.72 -7.00 -12.26
N VAL A 693 16.87 -7.78 -11.57
CA VAL A 693 16.41 -7.48 -10.21
C VAL A 693 17.51 -7.79 -9.21
N ASP A 694 18.09 -8.99 -9.27
CA ASP A 694 19.26 -9.39 -8.48
C ASP A 694 19.87 -10.72 -8.96
N ALA A 695 21.00 -11.12 -8.34
CA ALA A 695 21.66 -12.39 -8.55
C ALA A 695 22.18 -13.01 -7.25
N TRP A 696 22.20 -14.35 -7.20
CA TRP A 696 22.54 -15.15 -6.03
C TRP A 696 23.40 -16.35 -6.39
N GLY A 697 24.43 -16.64 -5.60
CA GLY A 697 25.01 -17.99 -5.58
C GLY A 697 23.96 -18.96 -5.01
N TRP A 698 23.72 -20.07 -5.68
CA TRP A 698 22.67 -21.02 -5.33
C TRP A 698 23.21 -22.45 -5.19
N ARG A 699 22.73 -23.18 -4.19
CA ARG A 699 22.86 -24.65 -4.10
C ARG A 699 21.53 -25.29 -3.66
N PRO A 700 21.30 -26.58 -3.98
CA PRO A 700 20.09 -27.29 -3.56
C PRO A 700 19.87 -27.31 -2.04
N GLY A 701 18.61 -27.52 -1.64
CA GLY A 701 18.17 -27.76 -0.26
C GLY A 701 17.46 -26.59 0.39
N THR A 702 16.57 -26.91 1.33
CA THR A 702 15.92 -25.97 2.26
C THR A 702 16.55 -26.12 3.65
N PRO A 703 17.46 -25.23 4.05
CA PRO A 703 18.07 -25.32 5.36
C PRO A 703 16.97 -25.17 6.43
N ALA A 704 17.03 -25.99 7.48
CA ALA A 704 16.16 -25.80 8.62
C ALA A 704 16.34 -24.36 9.14
N VAL A 705 15.22 -23.67 9.34
CA VAL A 705 15.18 -22.44 10.11
C VAL A 705 15.46 -22.85 11.56
N GLY A 706 16.68 -22.55 12.02
CA GLY A 706 17.16 -22.91 13.36
C GLY A 706 16.51 -22.05 14.44
N ALA A 707 17.28 -21.66 15.47
CA ALA A 707 16.84 -20.61 16.39
C ALA A 707 16.57 -19.32 15.58
N VAL A 708 15.35 -18.80 15.70
CA VAL A 708 14.91 -17.53 15.12
C VAL A 708 15.88 -16.45 15.55
N ALA A 709 16.20 -15.51 14.65
CA ALA A 709 17.06 -14.40 15.01
C ALA A 709 16.39 -13.58 16.12
N GLU A 710 17.13 -13.23 17.16
CA GLU A 710 16.64 -12.28 18.15
C GLU A 710 16.70 -10.87 17.53
N LEU A 711 15.62 -10.46 16.87
CA LEU A 711 15.51 -9.16 16.21
C LEU A 711 14.73 -8.16 17.07
N PRO A 712 15.13 -6.87 17.08
CA PRO A 712 14.27 -5.81 17.57
C PRO A 712 13.03 -5.66 16.68
N ARG A 713 11.88 -5.49 17.33
CA ARG A 713 10.61 -5.11 16.70
C ARG A 713 10.36 -3.63 16.94
N VAL A 714 10.00 -2.91 15.88
CA VAL A 714 9.61 -1.49 15.92
C VAL A 714 8.11 -1.36 15.65
N ASP A 715 7.42 -0.65 16.54
CA ASP A 715 6.01 -0.29 16.40
C ASP A 715 5.87 1.22 16.54
N LEU A 716 5.51 1.93 15.47
CA LEU A 716 5.08 3.32 15.57
C LEU A 716 3.72 3.39 16.28
N GLY A 717 3.51 4.45 17.05
CA GLY A 717 2.29 4.67 17.81
C GLY A 717 1.57 5.95 17.40
N GLN A 718 0.50 6.23 18.12
CA GLN A 718 -0.31 7.43 17.97
C GLN A 718 -0.21 8.29 19.23
N ALA A 719 -0.22 9.61 19.07
CA ALA A 719 -0.25 10.58 20.17
C ALA A 719 -1.13 11.78 19.81
N THR A 720 -1.80 12.35 20.81
CA THR A 720 -2.56 13.60 20.69
C THR A 720 -2.05 14.59 21.73
N VAL A 721 -1.72 15.80 21.31
CA VAL A 721 -1.15 16.85 22.18
C VAL A 721 -1.81 18.18 21.81
N LYS A 722 -2.16 19.02 22.79
CA LYS A 722 -2.65 20.39 22.54
C LYS A 722 -1.52 21.31 22.05
N GLU A 723 -1.79 22.31 21.23
CA GLU A 723 -0.77 23.28 20.77
C GLU A 723 -0.34 24.29 21.85
N GLY A 724 -1.23 24.60 22.79
CA GLY A 724 -1.00 25.50 23.92
C GLY A 724 -0.89 26.98 23.53
N ASP A 725 -0.90 27.86 24.53
CA ASP A 725 -1.16 29.29 24.30
C ASP A 725 0.05 30.12 23.79
N SER A 726 1.27 29.59 23.87
CA SER A 726 2.48 30.33 23.47
C SER A 726 3.73 29.45 23.31
N GLY A 727 4.68 29.96 22.53
CA GLY A 727 6.03 29.41 22.37
C GLY A 727 6.09 28.21 21.43
N VAL A 728 7.31 27.85 21.00
CA VAL A 728 7.51 26.71 20.09
C VAL A 728 7.94 25.48 20.88
N ARG A 729 7.23 24.37 20.68
CA ARG A 729 7.54 23.07 21.29
C ARG A 729 7.87 22.06 20.22
N THR A 730 8.94 21.31 20.44
CA THR A 730 9.28 20.16 19.60
C THR A 730 8.57 18.92 20.13
N LEU A 731 7.61 18.41 19.36
CA LEU A 731 6.90 17.16 19.66
C LEU A 731 7.50 16.00 18.87
N SER A 732 7.12 14.75 19.20
CA SER A 732 7.61 13.56 18.50
C SER A 732 6.56 12.45 18.45
N ILE A 733 6.47 11.79 17.30
CA ILE A 733 5.63 10.61 17.10
C ILE A 733 6.19 9.44 17.94
N PRO A 734 5.37 8.77 18.77
CA PRO A 734 5.87 7.70 19.64
C PRO A 734 6.30 6.49 18.82
N ALA A 735 7.42 5.87 19.22
CA ALA A 735 7.90 4.61 18.67
C ALA A 735 8.29 3.66 19.80
N ARG A 736 7.88 2.40 19.72
CA ARG A 736 8.20 1.35 20.69
C ARG A 736 9.15 0.35 20.05
N VAL A 737 10.33 0.18 20.66
CA VAL A 737 11.32 -0.83 20.26
C VAL A 737 11.39 -1.93 21.31
N ARG A 738 11.04 -3.16 20.94
CA ARG A 738 11.01 -4.35 21.82
C ARG A 738 11.88 -5.47 21.25
N GLY A 739 12.14 -6.50 22.05
CA GLY A 739 12.94 -7.66 21.64
C GLY A 739 14.38 -7.56 22.13
N ARG A 740 15.33 -8.09 21.35
CA ARG A 740 16.77 -8.09 21.64
C ARG A 740 17.55 -7.81 20.36
N GLY A 741 18.84 -7.53 20.48
CA GLY A 741 19.70 -7.21 19.33
C GLY A 741 19.67 -5.74 18.92
N GLU A 742 20.26 -5.46 17.77
CA GLU A 742 20.34 -4.13 17.16
C GLU A 742 20.01 -4.26 15.67
N GLY A 743 19.33 -3.26 15.13
CA GLY A 743 18.96 -3.23 13.71
C GLY A 743 18.91 -1.81 13.17
N GLU A 744 18.67 -1.70 11.87
CA GLU A 744 18.44 -0.43 11.19
C GLU A 744 17.08 -0.43 10.52
N VAL A 745 16.41 0.71 10.66
CA VAL A 745 15.15 1.02 10.00
C VAL A 745 15.29 2.31 9.21
N GLN A 746 14.50 2.44 8.16
CA GLN A 746 14.35 3.66 7.41
C GLN A 746 13.04 4.30 7.82
N VAL A 747 13.12 5.55 8.28
CA VAL A 747 12.00 6.37 8.70
C VAL A 747 11.71 7.39 7.63
N PHE A 748 10.43 7.58 7.34
CA PHE A 748 9.94 8.49 6.34
C PHE A 748 8.99 9.48 6.99
N LEU A 749 9.24 10.75 6.76
CA LEU A 749 8.40 11.87 7.14
C LEU A 749 7.88 12.53 5.87
N PRO A 750 6.58 12.51 5.60
CA PRO A 750 5.98 13.37 4.58
C PRO A 750 6.37 14.83 4.83
N GLY A 751 6.75 15.56 3.79
CA GLY A 751 6.91 17.00 3.86
C GLY A 751 5.55 17.70 3.87
N SER A 752 5.52 18.97 4.26
CA SER A 752 4.35 19.82 4.02
C SER A 752 4.15 20.09 2.53
N THR A 753 3.06 20.76 2.13
CA THR A 753 2.72 20.96 0.71
C THR A 753 3.86 21.64 -0.06
N GLY A 754 4.42 20.90 -1.04
CA GLY A 754 5.55 21.36 -1.87
C GLY A 754 6.94 20.91 -1.36
N GLU A 755 7.02 20.37 -0.14
CA GLU A 755 8.27 19.86 0.43
C GLU A 755 8.51 18.39 0.08
N ARG A 756 9.79 18.03 -0.08
CA ARG A 756 10.17 16.64 -0.32
C ARG A 756 10.09 15.84 0.98
N PRO A 757 9.62 14.58 0.94
CA PRO A 757 9.63 13.73 2.12
C PRO A 757 11.06 13.57 2.66
N VAL A 758 11.21 13.74 3.98
CA VAL A 758 12.48 13.53 4.66
C VAL A 758 12.61 12.04 4.96
N THR A 759 13.68 11.44 4.47
CA THR A 759 13.99 10.03 4.73
C THR A 759 15.27 9.92 5.54
N ARG A 760 15.26 9.16 6.65
CA ARG A 760 16.43 8.97 7.52
C ARG A 760 16.59 7.49 7.88
N THR A 761 17.83 7.02 7.94
CA THR A 761 18.15 5.70 8.49
C THR A 761 18.44 5.83 9.98
N VAL A 762 17.79 5.01 10.80
CA VAL A 762 17.87 5.04 12.26
C VAL A 762 18.28 3.66 12.78
N THR A 763 19.28 3.62 13.65
CA THR A 763 19.66 2.42 14.40
C THR A 763 18.74 2.24 15.60
N VAL A 764 18.14 1.06 15.73
CA VAL A 764 17.18 0.72 16.80
C VAL A 764 17.74 -0.37 17.72
N LYS A 765 17.63 -0.12 19.02
CA LYS A 765 18.03 -1.06 20.07
C LYS A 765 16.98 -1.10 21.20
N PRO A 766 16.53 -2.29 21.66
CA PRO A 766 15.58 -2.41 22.75
C PRO A 766 16.15 -1.87 24.08
N GLY A 767 15.29 -1.24 24.89
CA GLY A 767 15.63 -0.80 26.25
C GLY A 767 16.30 0.56 26.38
N SER A 768 16.57 1.28 25.29
CA SER A 768 17.16 2.62 25.31
C SER A 768 16.17 3.75 25.57
N GLY A 769 14.86 3.46 25.71
CA GLY A 769 13.83 4.50 25.69
C GLY A 769 13.83 5.30 24.38
N GLN A 770 14.51 4.83 23.32
CA GLN A 770 14.59 5.49 22.02
C GLN A 770 13.17 5.79 21.52
N ARG A 771 12.81 7.06 21.60
CA ARG A 771 11.81 7.63 20.70
C ARG A 771 12.53 7.83 19.38
N ILE A 772 11.92 7.39 18.28
CA ILE A 772 12.33 7.89 16.98
C ILE A 772 11.91 9.36 17.00
N GLU A 773 12.86 10.25 17.26
CA GLU A 773 12.59 11.68 17.32
C GLU A 773 12.25 12.16 15.92
N LEU A 774 11.00 12.54 15.76
CA LEU A 774 10.45 13.11 14.56
C LEU A 774 9.99 14.50 14.97
N PRO A 775 10.96 15.44 15.10
CA PRO A 775 10.69 16.75 15.66
C PRO A 775 9.69 17.45 14.76
N VAL A 776 8.53 17.73 15.32
CA VAL A 776 7.56 18.64 14.74
C VAL A 776 7.59 19.87 15.64
N GLU A 777 7.96 21.00 15.06
CA GLU A 777 7.81 22.29 15.73
C GLU A 777 6.33 22.66 15.70
N VAL A 778 5.77 22.79 16.89
CA VAL A 778 4.40 23.24 17.11
C VAL A 778 4.50 24.58 17.80
N GLU A 779 4.03 25.62 17.14
CA GLU A 779 3.89 26.95 17.71
C GLU A 779 2.56 27.02 18.44
N GLY A 780 2.62 27.22 19.75
CA GLY A 780 1.44 27.54 20.54
C GLY A 780 1.05 29.00 20.35
N ASN A 781 -0.24 29.27 20.29
CA ASN A 781 -0.81 30.59 20.08
C ASN A 781 -2.19 30.68 20.77
N THR A 782 -2.86 31.83 20.66
CA THR A 782 -4.18 32.05 21.28
C THR A 782 -5.28 32.28 20.26
N ARG A 783 -5.06 31.90 19.00
CA ARG A 783 -5.95 32.13 17.88
C ARG A 783 -6.45 30.80 17.38
N TRP A 784 -7.76 30.72 17.25
CA TRP A 784 -8.38 29.51 16.76
C TRP A 784 -7.80 29.08 15.41
N SER A 785 -7.44 27.80 15.36
CA SER A 785 -7.00 27.06 14.19
C SER A 785 -7.64 25.65 14.19
N HIS A 786 -7.20 24.78 13.29
CA HIS A 786 -7.70 23.40 13.20
C HIS A 786 -6.67 22.41 13.70
N ASP A 787 -7.13 21.25 14.16
CA ASP A 787 -6.25 20.13 14.46
C ASP A 787 -5.31 19.79 13.27
N ILE A 788 -4.03 19.62 13.56
CA ILE A 788 -2.99 19.30 12.58
C ILE A 788 -2.49 17.86 12.81
N GLU A 789 -2.53 17.03 11.78
CA GLU A 789 -1.95 15.68 11.83
C GLU A 789 -0.56 15.62 11.19
N HIS A 790 0.41 15.09 11.92
CA HIS A 790 1.72 14.71 11.41
C HIS A 790 1.85 13.19 11.36
N ARG A 791 2.28 12.65 10.22
CA ARG A 791 2.45 11.21 10.02
C ARG A 791 3.90 10.81 9.85
N ALA A 792 4.19 9.56 10.18
CA ALA A 792 5.48 8.95 9.90
C ALA A 792 5.33 7.49 9.51
N TYR A 793 6.25 7.02 8.67
CA TYR A 793 6.30 5.64 8.24
C TYR A 793 7.67 5.03 8.50
N VAL A 794 7.71 3.71 8.70
CA VAL A 794 8.97 2.99 8.94
C VAL A 794 9.06 1.68 8.17
N LYS A 795 10.25 1.37 7.66
CA LYS A 795 10.60 0.10 7.01
C LYS A 795 11.88 -0.50 7.59
N ALA A 796 11.95 -1.82 7.64
CA ALA A 796 13.19 -2.50 8.01
C ALA A 796 14.25 -2.38 6.89
N VAL A 797 15.50 -2.11 7.29
CA VAL A 797 16.67 -2.10 6.39
C VAL A 797 17.53 -3.34 6.64
N ARG A 798 17.88 -3.60 7.91
CA ARG A 798 18.60 -4.80 8.34
C ARG A 798 18.39 -5.07 9.82
N GLY A 799 18.38 -6.34 10.23
CA GLY A 799 18.42 -6.71 11.64
C GLY A 799 17.25 -6.21 12.48
N ALA A 800 16.09 -5.89 11.89
CA ALA A 800 14.90 -5.43 12.61
C ALA A 800 13.63 -5.90 11.89
N VAL A 801 12.52 -5.97 12.61
CA VAL A 801 11.19 -6.23 12.04
C VAL A 801 10.23 -5.11 12.42
N ILE A 802 9.25 -4.86 11.57
CA ILE A 802 8.27 -3.79 11.78
C ILE A 802 6.92 -4.40 12.10
N GLY A 803 6.37 -3.99 13.24
CA GLY A 803 4.98 -4.22 13.63
C GLY A 803 4.08 -3.15 13.01
N SER A 804 3.69 -2.15 13.80
CA SER A 804 3.05 -0.92 13.30
C SER A 804 4.03 -0.08 12.47
N TYR A 805 3.76 0.05 11.17
CA TYR A 805 4.62 0.75 10.21
C TYR A 805 4.25 2.22 10.02
N GLU A 806 3.10 2.65 10.55
CA GLU A 806 2.56 4.01 10.49
C GLU A 806 2.34 4.52 11.91
N GLY A 807 2.66 5.79 12.14
CA GLY A 807 2.37 6.50 13.38
C GLY A 807 1.91 7.92 13.11
N THR A 808 1.12 8.45 14.04
CA THR A 808 0.44 9.74 13.90
C THR A 808 0.62 10.58 15.16
N LEU A 809 0.87 11.87 14.99
CA LEU A 809 0.81 12.89 16.03
C LEU A 809 -0.28 13.88 15.62
N THR A 810 -1.37 13.92 16.38
CA THR A 810 -2.44 14.92 16.24
C THR A 810 -2.16 16.07 17.20
N VAL A 811 -1.91 17.25 16.65
CA VAL A 811 -1.80 18.51 17.39
C VAL A 811 -3.20 19.11 17.44
N ARG A 812 -3.77 19.23 18.65
CA ARG A 812 -5.13 19.71 18.85
C ARG A 812 -5.12 21.23 19.08
N ASN A 813 -5.96 21.97 18.36
CA ASN A 813 -6.24 23.36 18.67
C ASN A 813 -6.99 23.42 20.02
N ASP A 814 -6.48 24.18 20.98
CA ASP A 814 -7.12 24.38 22.28
C ASP A 814 -7.71 25.78 22.50
N ASP A 815 -7.68 26.62 21.47
CA ASP A 815 -8.30 27.93 21.45
C ASP A 815 -9.80 27.86 21.11
N PRO A 816 -10.61 28.75 21.71
CA PRO A 816 -12.04 28.79 21.45
C PRO A 816 -12.33 29.32 20.04
N MET A 817 -13.29 28.69 19.36
CA MET A 817 -13.81 29.18 18.09
C MET A 817 -14.33 30.62 18.22
N PRO A 818 -13.98 31.54 17.29
CA PRO A 818 -14.42 32.93 17.37
C PRO A 818 -15.94 33.05 17.29
N ARG A 819 -16.50 34.07 17.95
CA ARG A 819 -17.92 34.38 17.82
C ARG A 819 -18.20 34.91 16.42
N VAL A 820 -19.24 34.37 15.79
CA VAL A 820 -19.69 34.77 14.45
C VAL A 820 -20.86 35.74 14.56
N THR A 821 -20.79 36.84 13.83
CA THR A 821 -21.90 37.78 13.65
C THR A 821 -22.19 37.98 12.17
N LEU A 822 -23.42 38.39 11.86
CA LEU A 822 -23.86 38.72 10.51
C LEU A 822 -24.35 40.17 10.49
N THR A 823 -23.92 40.93 9.50
CA THR A 823 -24.42 42.29 9.24
C THR A 823 -24.86 42.40 7.79
N THR A 824 -26.03 42.99 7.56
CA THR A 824 -26.49 43.34 6.22
C THR A 824 -25.56 44.36 5.57
N VAL A 825 -25.18 44.13 4.31
CA VAL A 825 -24.47 45.11 3.47
C VAL A 825 -25.41 45.71 2.43
N ALA A 826 -26.21 44.86 1.77
CA ALA A 826 -27.26 45.25 0.84
C ALA A 826 -28.37 44.19 0.84
N ASP A 827 -29.53 44.49 1.41
CA ASP A 827 -30.71 43.61 1.44
C ASP A 827 -31.92 44.18 0.70
N ASP A 828 -31.83 45.38 0.14
CA ASP A 828 -32.85 45.95 -0.75
C ASP A 828 -32.13 46.41 -2.02
N VAL A 829 -32.34 45.67 -3.10
CA VAL A 829 -31.62 45.87 -4.36
C VAL A 829 -32.56 45.86 -5.56
N THR A 830 -32.17 46.53 -6.63
CA THR A 830 -32.77 46.32 -7.95
C THR A 830 -32.05 45.20 -8.68
N GLU A 831 -32.73 44.53 -9.60
CA GLU A 831 -32.11 43.61 -10.57
C GLU A 831 -30.80 44.15 -11.18
N GLY A 832 -29.84 43.25 -11.41
CA GLY A 832 -28.48 43.58 -11.84
C GLY A 832 -27.54 44.02 -10.69
N ARG A 833 -28.00 43.99 -9.44
CA ARG A 833 -27.20 44.16 -8.22
C ARG A 833 -27.17 42.86 -7.41
N SER A 834 -26.42 42.83 -6.31
CA SER A 834 -26.30 41.64 -5.48
C SER A 834 -26.84 41.90 -4.08
N LEU A 835 -27.71 41.01 -3.59
CA LEU A 835 -27.97 40.92 -2.17
C LEU A 835 -26.68 40.50 -1.48
N THR A 836 -26.25 41.21 -0.44
CA THR A 836 -24.96 41.00 0.21
C THR A 836 -25.06 41.08 1.72
N TRP A 837 -24.48 40.10 2.40
CA TRP A 837 -24.32 40.06 3.84
C TRP A 837 -22.87 39.82 4.22
N ARG A 838 -22.41 40.49 5.27
CA ARG A 838 -21.06 40.34 5.80
C ARG A 838 -21.09 39.46 7.04
N VAL A 839 -20.39 38.34 6.97
CA VAL A 839 -20.11 37.49 8.13
C VAL A 839 -18.82 37.99 8.77
N THR A 840 -18.84 38.24 10.08
CA THR A 840 -17.71 38.78 10.85
C THR A 840 -17.38 37.88 12.04
N LEU A 841 -16.09 37.70 12.31
CA LEU A 841 -15.53 36.98 13.45
C LEU A 841 -15.13 37.98 14.53
N SER A 842 -15.25 37.58 15.80
CA SER A 842 -14.79 38.38 16.94
C SER A 842 -13.29 38.66 16.93
N GLU A 843 -12.52 37.83 16.24
CA GLU A 843 -11.07 37.96 16.04
C GLU A 843 -10.65 37.27 14.74
N ALA A 844 -9.46 37.62 14.26
CA ALA A 844 -8.88 36.95 13.10
C ALA A 844 -8.37 35.55 13.47
N VAL A 845 -8.49 34.63 12.51
CA VAL A 845 -8.05 33.23 12.63
C VAL A 845 -6.78 32.99 11.82
N ASP A 846 -5.98 31.99 12.18
CA ASP A 846 -4.72 31.70 11.48
C ASP A 846 -4.88 30.68 10.33
N THR A 847 -6.12 30.27 10.06
CA THR A 847 -6.50 29.30 9.02
C THR A 847 -7.81 29.70 8.34
N ASP A 848 -8.21 29.01 7.27
CA ASP A 848 -9.50 29.23 6.64
C ASP A 848 -10.64 28.89 7.62
N PHE A 849 -11.55 29.84 7.82
CA PHE A 849 -12.76 29.66 8.62
C PHE A 849 -13.97 29.54 7.70
N SER A 850 -14.53 28.34 7.64
CA SER A 850 -15.74 27.99 6.87
C SER A 850 -16.86 27.44 7.76
N HIS A 851 -16.79 27.65 9.08
CA HIS A 851 -17.78 27.15 10.04
C HIS A 851 -19.06 27.99 10.13
N ALA A 852 -19.21 28.97 9.25
CA ALA A 852 -20.38 29.85 9.18
C ALA A 852 -20.88 29.97 7.75
N GLY A 853 -22.17 30.26 7.63
CA GLY A 853 -22.80 30.46 6.33
C GLY A 853 -24.29 30.75 6.48
N LEU A 854 -24.97 30.76 5.35
CA LEU A 854 -26.38 31.12 5.24
C LEU A 854 -27.15 29.94 4.69
N VAL A 855 -28.11 29.42 5.46
CA VAL A 855 -29.09 28.46 4.96
C VAL A 855 -30.23 29.23 4.35
N LEU A 856 -30.53 28.96 3.08
CA LEU A 856 -31.68 29.53 2.39
C LEU A 856 -32.95 28.87 2.91
N ARG A 857 -33.97 29.66 3.19
CA ARG A 857 -35.25 29.21 3.78
C ARG A 857 -36.39 29.68 2.91
N PRO A 858 -37.50 28.91 2.86
CA PRO A 858 -38.72 29.39 2.22
C PRO A 858 -39.16 30.72 2.82
N VAL A 859 -39.51 31.66 1.95
CA VAL A 859 -40.08 32.96 2.38
C VAL A 859 -41.45 32.75 3.02
N THR A 860 -41.79 33.59 4.00
CA THR A 860 -43.06 33.47 4.73
C THR A 860 -44.23 34.16 4.03
N SER A 861 -43.94 35.08 3.10
CA SER A 861 -44.91 35.86 2.32
C SER A 861 -44.21 36.52 1.14
N GLY A 862 -44.90 36.67 0.00
CA GLY A 862 -44.34 37.25 -1.23
C GLY A 862 -43.81 36.21 -2.21
N ARG A 863 -43.33 36.65 -3.39
CA ARG A 863 -42.66 35.78 -4.38
C ARG A 863 -41.22 35.52 -3.89
N GLU A 864 -40.76 34.28 -3.98
CA GLU A 864 -39.38 33.94 -3.62
C GLU A 864 -38.47 34.12 -4.83
N LEU A 865 -37.28 34.69 -4.62
CA LEU A 865 -36.24 34.78 -5.64
C LEU A 865 -35.92 33.37 -6.17
N ASP A 866 -36.01 33.17 -7.47
CA ASP A 866 -35.83 31.88 -8.11
C ASP A 866 -34.53 31.80 -8.96
N THR A 867 -34.31 30.65 -9.60
CA THR A 867 -33.08 30.38 -10.35
C THR A 867 -32.96 31.12 -11.68
N ASP A 868 -34.06 31.64 -12.25
CA ASP A 868 -34.01 32.47 -13.46
C ASP A 868 -33.57 33.91 -13.13
N ASP A 869 -33.92 34.40 -11.94
CA ASP A 869 -33.62 35.75 -11.47
C ASP A 869 -32.21 35.87 -10.84
N ALA A 870 -31.56 34.75 -10.54
CA ALA A 870 -30.18 34.70 -10.06
C ALA A 870 -29.17 34.56 -11.22
N ASP A 871 -27.93 35.04 -11.05
CA ASP A 871 -26.89 34.84 -12.07
C ASP A 871 -26.67 33.36 -12.33
N ARG A 872 -26.87 32.94 -13.59
CA ARG A 872 -26.81 31.55 -14.01
C ARG A 872 -25.48 30.87 -13.65
N GLN A 873 -24.36 31.56 -13.88
CA GLN A 873 -23.04 31.01 -13.60
C GLN A 873 -22.81 30.85 -12.10
N TRP A 874 -23.34 31.77 -11.29
CA TRP A 874 -23.31 31.68 -9.83
C TRP A 874 -24.14 30.49 -9.33
N VAL A 875 -25.38 30.30 -9.80
CA VAL A 875 -26.23 29.15 -9.43
C VAL A 875 -25.53 27.83 -9.76
N GLU A 876 -24.97 27.72 -10.98
CA GLU A 876 -24.22 26.54 -11.40
C GLU A 876 -22.98 26.30 -10.54
N THR A 877 -22.24 27.35 -10.18
CA THR A 877 -21.03 27.24 -9.35
C THR A 877 -21.35 26.83 -7.91
N GLN A 878 -22.43 27.37 -7.33
CA GLN A 878 -22.80 27.10 -5.93
C GLN A 878 -23.54 25.77 -5.76
N PHE A 879 -24.42 25.41 -6.70
CA PHE A 879 -25.36 24.30 -6.54
C PHE A 879 -25.16 23.17 -7.56
N GLY A 880 -24.28 23.36 -8.55
CA GLY A 880 -23.83 22.34 -9.50
C GLY A 880 -24.69 22.20 -10.76
N THR A 881 -25.97 22.57 -10.71
CA THR A 881 -26.87 22.53 -11.86
C THR A 881 -27.87 23.67 -11.79
N VAL A 882 -28.27 24.20 -12.96
CA VAL A 882 -29.36 25.17 -13.08
C VAL A 882 -30.62 24.42 -13.51
N PRO A 883 -31.66 24.30 -12.66
CA PRO A 883 -32.90 23.60 -12.99
C PRO A 883 -33.64 24.24 -14.17
N ASP A 884 -34.38 23.42 -14.91
CA ASP A 884 -35.36 23.85 -15.92
C ASP A 884 -36.59 22.89 -15.83
N PRO A 885 -37.77 23.36 -15.37
CA PRO A 885 -38.12 24.76 -15.09
C PRO A 885 -37.46 25.33 -13.82
N ALA A 886 -37.48 26.66 -13.68
CA ALA A 886 -36.92 27.37 -12.53
C ALA A 886 -37.51 26.94 -11.19
N LEU A 887 -36.69 26.99 -10.15
CA LEU A 887 -37.07 26.66 -8.78
C LEU A 887 -36.73 27.81 -7.83
N PRO A 888 -37.54 28.05 -6.77
CA PRO A 888 -37.15 28.94 -5.69
C PRO A 888 -35.78 28.56 -5.14
N LEU A 889 -34.94 29.54 -4.81
CA LEU A 889 -33.58 29.24 -4.35
C LEU A 889 -33.53 28.37 -3.09
N SER A 890 -34.53 28.42 -2.20
CA SER A 890 -34.62 27.51 -1.04
C SER A 890 -35.05 26.08 -1.40
N GLY A 891 -35.63 25.87 -2.59
CA GLY A 891 -36.15 24.60 -3.10
C GLY A 891 -35.14 23.79 -3.94
N LEU A 892 -33.89 24.24 -4.05
CA LEU A 892 -32.85 23.57 -4.85
C LEU A 892 -32.43 22.18 -4.33
N TYR A 893 -32.76 21.84 -3.10
CA TYR A 893 -32.51 20.50 -2.53
C TYR A 893 -33.79 19.91 -1.90
N ASP A 894 -33.93 18.59 -2.01
CA ASP A 894 -35.03 17.86 -1.36
C ASP A 894 -34.85 17.82 0.16
N PRO A 895 -35.93 18.00 0.96
CA PRO A 895 -35.89 17.79 2.40
C PRO A 895 -35.33 16.40 2.76
N PRO A 896 -34.49 16.30 3.82
CA PRO A 896 -34.25 17.28 4.87
C PRO A 896 -33.11 18.29 4.57
N TYR A 897 -32.55 18.30 3.36
CA TYR A 897 -31.43 19.17 3.01
C TYR A 897 -31.92 20.56 2.60
N ALA A 898 -31.18 21.60 2.97
CA ALA A 898 -31.48 22.98 2.60
C ALA A 898 -30.27 23.61 1.89
N PRO A 899 -30.47 24.45 0.87
CA PRO A 899 -29.39 25.15 0.18
C PRO A 899 -28.58 26.02 1.14
N TYR A 900 -27.25 25.98 0.99
CA TYR A 900 -26.31 26.59 1.94
C TYR A 900 -25.26 27.39 1.19
N LEU A 901 -25.02 28.63 1.63
CA LEU A 901 -23.96 29.51 1.13
C LEU A 901 -22.85 29.65 2.18
N TRP A 902 -21.61 29.33 1.82
CA TRP A 902 -20.46 29.35 2.75
C TRP A 902 -19.89 30.75 2.93
N ALA A 903 -19.52 31.09 4.17
CA ALA A 903 -18.67 32.25 4.45
C ALA A 903 -17.21 31.78 4.48
N ASP A 904 -16.46 32.01 3.40
CA ASP A 904 -15.04 31.64 3.33
C ASP A 904 -14.15 32.78 3.85
N ILE A 905 -13.89 32.79 5.16
CA ILE A 905 -13.04 33.80 5.80
C ILE A 905 -11.58 33.33 5.77
N GLN A 906 -10.76 34.06 5.01
CA GLN A 906 -9.35 33.73 4.77
C GLN A 906 -8.47 33.92 6.03
N PRO A 907 -7.30 33.25 6.13
CA PRO A 907 -6.37 33.41 7.24
C PRO A 907 -5.98 34.89 7.42
N GLY A 908 -5.96 35.36 8.66
CA GLY A 908 -5.66 36.74 9.02
C GLY A 908 -6.78 37.74 8.70
N ARG A 909 -7.91 37.31 8.15
CA ARG A 909 -9.13 38.13 8.00
C ARG A 909 -10.12 37.82 9.11
N SER A 910 -10.98 38.78 9.41
CA SER A 910 -12.07 38.65 10.37
C SER A 910 -13.44 38.77 9.73
N SER A 911 -13.54 38.86 8.40
CA SER A 911 -14.84 38.95 7.73
C SER A 911 -14.78 38.50 6.27
N ALA A 912 -15.90 38.00 5.77
CA ALA A 912 -16.16 37.76 4.35
C ALA A 912 -17.58 38.16 3.99
N ASP A 913 -17.77 38.55 2.73
CA ASP A 913 -19.09 38.89 2.19
C ASP A 913 -19.65 37.67 1.45
N ILE A 914 -20.91 37.36 1.71
CA ILE A 914 -21.71 36.42 0.93
C ILE A 914 -22.63 37.26 0.05
N SER A 915 -22.55 37.05 -1.26
CA SER A 915 -23.37 37.77 -2.23
C SER A 915 -24.19 36.80 -3.09
N VAL A 916 -25.45 37.15 -3.31
CA VAL A 916 -26.35 36.54 -4.29
C VAL A 916 -26.53 37.54 -5.43
N PRO A 917 -25.85 37.36 -6.57
CA PRO A 917 -26.01 38.21 -7.73
C PRO A 917 -27.37 37.97 -8.40
N VAL A 918 -28.13 39.05 -8.56
CA VAL A 918 -29.43 39.05 -9.24
C VAL A 918 -29.22 39.47 -10.70
N THR A 919 -29.74 38.68 -11.63
CA THR A 919 -29.72 38.95 -13.06
C THR A 919 -30.62 40.14 -13.37
N LYS A 920 -30.25 40.98 -14.34
CA LYS A 920 -31.18 41.97 -14.90
C LYS A 920 -31.86 41.37 -16.11
N ASP A 921 -33.18 41.41 -16.14
CA ASP A 921 -33.94 40.97 -17.30
C ASP A 921 -34.86 42.08 -17.86
N THR A 922 -35.86 41.68 -18.65
CA THR A 922 -36.82 42.59 -19.31
C THR A 922 -38.26 42.27 -18.98
N VAL A 923 -38.48 41.32 -18.07
CA VAL A 923 -39.78 40.91 -17.57
C VAL A 923 -40.16 41.88 -16.45
N THR A 924 -41.44 42.23 -16.35
CA THR A 924 -41.93 43.02 -15.22
C THR A 924 -42.49 42.07 -14.19
N GLU A 925 -41.91 42.08 -13.00
CA GLU A 925 -42.16 41.12 -11.95
C GLU A 925 -42.60 41.83 -10.64
N PRO A 926 -43.32 41.13 -9.74
CA PRO A 926 -43.55 41.64 -8.39
C PRO A 926 -42.26 41.61 -7.57
N GLU A 927 -42.20 42.37 -6.47
CA GLU A 927 -41.07 42.27 -5.53
C GLU A 927 -40.84 40.81 -5.10
N GLU A 928 -39.57 40.41 -5.16
CA GLU A 928 -39.12 39.07 -4.80
C GLU A 928 -38.29 39.09 -3.54
N TYR A 929 -38.32 37.99 -2.80
CA TYR A 929 -37.70 37.91 -1.49
C TYR A 929 -36.77 36.71 -1.40
N LEU A 930 -35.63 36.90 -0.71
CA LEU A 930 -34.72 35.82 -0.35
C LEU A 930 -34.59 35.78 1.17
N ARG A 931 -35.17 34.75 1.80
CA ARG A 931 -35.01 34.52 3.23
C ARG A 931 -33.84 33.57 3.49
N ALA A 932 -32.97 33.96 4.41
CA ALA A 932 -31.88 33.10 4.84
C ALA A 932 -31.57 33.28 6.32
N GLN A 933 -30.88 32.29 6.88
CA GLN A 933 -30.59 32.18 8.30
C GLN A 933 -29.11 31.92 8.51
N LEU A 934 -28.47 32.71 9.38
CA LEU A 934 -27.10 32.43 9.81
C LEU A 934 -27.08 31.06 10.49
N VAL A 935 -26.12 30.24 10.13
CA VAL A 935 -25.83 29.00 10.82
C VAL A 935 -24.34 28.89 11.09
N VAL A 936 -24.01 28.39 12.27
CA VAL A 936 -22.64 28.19 12.72
C VAL A 936 -22.50 26.73 13.15
N THR A 937 -21.59 26.02 12.49
CA THR A 937 -21.34 24.60 12.71
C THR A 937 -20.14 24.40 13.64
N PRO A 938 -20.30 23.66 14.75
CA PRO A 938 -19.18 23.41 15.65
C PRO A 938 -18.15 22.48 15.01
N GLU A 939 -16.89 22.61 15.44
CA GLU A 939 -15.76 21.86 14.88
C GLU A 939 -15.83 20.34 15.13
N ASP A 940 -16.46 19.92 16.23
CA ASP A 940 -16.63 18.52 16.61
C ASP A 940 -17.77 17.81 15.86
N GLY A 941 -18.48 18.52 14.98
CA GLY A 941 -19.63 17.98 14.24
C GLY A 941 -20.88 17.81 15.11
N GLY A 942 -20.95 18.51 16.25
CA GLY A 942 -22.18 18.65 17.04
C GLY A 942 -23.30 19.40 16.30
N GLU A 943 -24.43 19.58 16.99
CA GLU A 943 -25.61 20.27 16.43
C GLU A 943 -25.27 21.72 16.02
N PRO A 944 -25.64 22.16 14.80
CA PRO A 944 -25.45 23.54 14.37
C PRO A 944 -26.22 24.52 15.25
N SER A 945 -25.63 25.68 15.49
CA SER A 945 -26.34 26.80 16.11
C SER A 945 -26.89 27.72 15.04
N TYR A 946 -28.15 28.13 15.21
CA TYR A 946 -28.84 29.04 14.29
C TYR A 946 -28.85 30.45 14.86
N GLY A 947 -28.39 31.40 14.05
CA GLY A 947 -28.36 32.82 14.35
C GLY A 947 -29.59 33.55 13.80
N PRO A 948 -29.48 34.88 13.60
CA PRO A 948 -30.59 35.69 13.10
C PRO A 948 -30.99 35.27 11.68
N GLU A 949 -32.29 35.41 11.41
CA GLU A 949 -32.86 35.34 10.07
C GLU A 949 -32.95 36.73 9.46
N PHE A 950 -32.90 36.79 8.13
CA PHE A 950 -33.06 38.01 7.37
C PHE A 950 -33.79 37.70 6.07
N THR A 951 -34.38 38.74 5.48
CA THR A 951 -35.06 38.66 4.19
C THR A 951 -34.53 39.80 3.33
N GLY A 952 -33.87 39.45 2.22
CA GLY A 952 -33.53 40.39 1.17
C GLY A 952 -34.72 40.61 0.23
N THR A 953 -34.83 41.81 -0.32
CA THR A 953 -35.84 42.24 -1.28
C THR A 953 -35.17 42.60 -2.59
N VAL A 954 -35.70 42.08 -3.68
CA VAL A 954 -35.32 42.38 -5.05
C VAL A 954 -36.48 43.09 -5.74
N ARG A 955 -36.19 44.21 -6.39
CA ARG A 955 -37.13 44.97 -7.20
C ARG A 955 -36.70 44.96 -8.66
N ASP A 956 -37.67 45.02 -9.56
CA ASP A 956 -37.41 45.25 -10.97
C ASP A 956 -36.49 46.45 -11.18
N ALA A 957 -35.53 46.29 -12.09
CA ALA A 957 -34.75 47.41 -12.55
C ALA A 957 -35.58 48.24 -13.55
N PRO A 958 -35.62 49.58 -13.42
CA PRO A 958 -36.32 50.42 -14.40
C PRO A 958 -35.71 50.40 -15.80
#